data_AF-A0AA38XVX5-F1
#
_entry.id   AF-A0AA38XVX5-F1
#
_cell.length_a   1.000
_cell.length_b   1.000
_cell.length_c   1.000
_cell.angle_alpha   90.00
_cell.angle_beta   90.00
_cell.angle_gamma   90.00
#
_symmetry.space_group_name_H-M   'P 1'
#
loop_
_entity.id
_entity.type
_entity.pdbx_description
1 polymer ?
#
loop_
_entity_poly.entity_id
_entity_poly.type
_entity_poly.pdbx_seq_one_letter_code
_entity_poly.pdbx_strand_id
1 'polypeptide(L)'
;MSWLSKLMPSGIRTDNTPSKKRSVPEGLWEKCSNCGSALYRPELEENLEVCPKCGHHMAIRARARLAALFDADSTTEIAARLGPTDLLKFKDQKKYSERIKIAQKNTGEYDALIAMRGLLKGRPLVASSFDFAFMGGSMGSVVGERFALAAETAAEIGAPYVCFSASGGARMQEGLFSLMQMAKTSAALGKLREAGQPYISVLTHPTTGGVSASFAMLGDINIAEPRALIGFAGPRVIEQTVREKLPEGFQRSEFLLEHGAIDQICDRRELRDRLADLLAMLRREPPAPEEYFGTDGIRGRVGQGPISADFVLRLGNALGRVLVAQRGQDGRRPIVVIGKDTRISGYMFEAALEAGLVAAGADVQLLGPMPTPAVAFLTRTLGVDAGIVISASHNPHYDNGIKFFSAQGEKLDDATELALEAALDVPFTTAVSEKLGKASRAREAVGRYIEFCKSSVPRAFDLRGVRLVLDCAHGATYQIAPLLFRELGAEVIGIGAEPNGVNINDGVGSTHIDNLAAKVRETRADLGIAFDGDGDRVLMADDRGNPVDGDDLVYILARAWQAEGRLRGPVVGTLMSNFGLEKALAELQIPFQRSNVGDRYVHQALVEGGGVLGGEASGHLLCLDRATTGDGIVSALQVLVALKQQGKSLREALQPLSKVPQKTVNVRLGDVSAKATVQAESVQAALIEAQQAVSGRGRAFLRPSGTEPVVRVTVEADDATLMQDTLDRLSAAVRTAAAA
;
A
#
# COMPACT_ATOMS: atom_id res chain seq x y z
N MET A 1 -30.42 -66.07 -2.14
CA MET A 1 -29.59 -64.94 -2.62
C MET A 1 -29.98 -63.70 -1.85
N SER A 2 -29.19 -63.14 -0.94
CA SER A 2 -27.81 -63.46 -0.57
C SER A 2 -27.58 -62.79 0.79
N TRP A 3 -27.12 -63.55 1.78
CA TRP A 3 -26.87 -63.04 3.13
C TRP A 3 -25.68 -62.07 3.21
N LEU A 4 -25.08 -61.72 2.06
CA LEU A 4 -23.86 -60.92 1.93
C LEU A 4 -24.02 -59.43 2.27
N SER A 5 -25.24 -58.91 2.48
CA SER A 5 -25.45 -57.49 2.81
C SER A 5 -25.20 -57.14 4.28
N LYS A 6 -24.91 -58.12 5.15
CA LYS A 6 -24.66 -57.93 6.59
C LYS A 6 -23.18 -57.86 7.00
N LEU A 7 -22.24 -57.81 6.06
CA LEU A 7 -20.79 -57.94 6.36
C LEU A 7 -19.87 -56.86 5.73
N MET A 8 -20.34 -55.64 5.51
CA MET A 8 -19.43 -54.52 5.14
C MET A 8 -19.59 -53.31 6.08
N PRO A 9 -18.51 -52.86 6.76
CA PRO A 9 -18.49 -51.58 7.45
C PRO A 9 -18.06 -50.42 6.54
N SER A 10 -18.52 -49.23 6.93
CA SER A 10 -18.16 -47.86 6.52
C SER A 10 -18.38 -47.42 5.07
N GLY A 11 -19.47 -46.68 4.87
CA GLY A 11 -19.46 -45.48 4.04
C GLY A 11 -19.87 -44.31 4.92
N ILE A 12 -18.99 -43.33 5.13
CA ILE A 12 -19.28 -42.09 5.84
C ILE A 12 -20.41 -41.38 5.07
N ARG A 13 -21.62 -41.39 5.65
CA ARG A 13 -22.73 -40.55 5.21
C ARG A 13 -22.39 -39.11 5.55
N THR A 14 -22.12 -38.30 4.53
CA THR A 14 -22.19 -36.84 4.64
C THR A 14 -23.65 -36.47 4.79
N ASP A 15 -24.06 -36.09 5.99
CA ASP A 15 -25.37 -35.53 6.25
C ASP A 15 -25.57 -34.25 5.45
N ASN A 16 -26.58 -34.28 4.57
CA ASN A 16 -27.18 -33.12 3.92
C ASN A 16 -27.81 -32.24 5.00
N THR A 17 -27.03 -31.31 5.57
CA THR A 17 -27.56 -30.16 6.30
C THR A 17 -27.60 -28.96 5.36
N PRO A 18 -28.73 -28.24 5.24
CA PRO A 18 -28.78 -27.04 4.42
C PRO A 18 -27.79 -26.03 4.99
N SER A 19 -26.87 -25.58 4.14
CA SER A 19 -25.79 -24.65 4.48
C SER A 19 -26.33 -23.49 5.33
N LYS A 20 -25.93 -23.41 6.60
CA LYS A 20 -25.95 -22.16 7.34
C LYS A 20 -25.23 -21.13 6.49
N LYS A 21 -25.97 -20.14 5.97
CA LYS A 21 -25.38 -18.94 5.37
C LYS A 21 -24.42 -18.37 6.41
N ARG A 22 -23.11 -18.55 6.20
CA ARG A 22 -22.09 -17.77 6.90
C ARG A 22 -22.32 -16.32 6.49
N SER A 23 -23.01 -15.57 7.35
CA SER A 23 -23.07 -14.12 7.22
C SER A 23 -21.65 -13.61 7.39
N VAL A 24 -21.15 -13.02 6.32
CA VAL A 24 -19.88 -12.31 6.31
C VAL A 24 -19.96 -11.21 7.38
N PRO A 25 -18.97 -11.06 8.29
CA PRO A 25 -18.99 -10.02 9.32
C PRO A 25 -19.14 -8.63 8.68
N GLU A 26 -20.12 -7.84 9.14
CA GLU A 26 -20.40 -6.50 8.59
C GLU A 26 -19.18 -5.58 8.74
N GLY A 27 -18.78 -4.92 7.66
CA GLY A 27 -17.79 -3.84 7.65
C GLY A 27 -16.35 -4.19 7.24
N LEU A 28 -15.97 -5.47 7.24
CA LEU A 28 -14.62 -5.91 6.79
C LEU A 28 -14.61 -6.45 5.36
N TRP A 29 -15.77 -6.90 4.88
CA TRP A 29 -15.92 -7.59 3.62
C TRP A 29 -17.17 -7.11 2.89
N GLU A 30 -17.08 -6.95 1.58
CA GLU A 30 -18.19 -6.55 0.72
C GLU A 30 -18.44 -7.58 -0.37
N LYS A 31 -19.70 -7.74 -0.77
CA LYS A 31 -20.06 -8.68 -1.83
C LYS A 31 -20.09 -7.98 -3.18
N CYS A 32 -19.31 -8.47 -4.14
CA CYS A 32 -19.38 -7.97 -5.51
C CYS A 32 -20.79 -8.15 -6.09
N SER A 33 -21.40 -7.06 -6.56
CA SER A 33 -22.72 -7.05 -7.22
C SER A 33 -22.78 -7.89 -8.50
N ASN A 34 -21.63 -8.18 -9.12
CA ASN A 34 -21.55 -8.96 -10.35
C ASN A 34 -21.21 -10.44 -10.09
N CYS A 35 -20.02 -10.76 -9.56
CA CYS A 35 -19.58 -12.14 -9.39
C CYS A 35 -19.95 -12.77 -8.04
N GLY A 36 -20.53 -11.99 -7.11
CA GLY A 36 -20.96 -12.48 -5.79
C GLY A 36 -19.84 -12.85 -4.83
N SER A 37 -18.57 -12.64 -5.20
CA SER A 37 -17.42 -12.90 -4.32
C SER A 37 -17.41 -11.96 -3.12
N ALA A 38 -17.02 -12.48 -1.96
CA ALA A 38 -16.65 -11.66 -0.80
C ALA A 38 -15.26 -11.04 -1.07
N LEU A 39 -15.19 -9.72 -0.97
CA LEU A 39 -14.03 -8.88 -1.24
C LEU A 39 -13.61 -8.22 0.06
N TYR A 40 -12.31 -8.23 0.35
CA TYR A 40 -11.80 -7.53 1.52
C TYR A 40 -11.88 -6.03 1.25
N ARG A 41 -12.51 -5.28 2.16
CA ARG A 41 -12.90 -3.89 1.87
C ARG A 41 -11.69 -2.95 1.66
N PRO A 42 -10.59 -3.02 2.44
CA PRO A 42 -9.37 -2.25 2.14
C PRO A 42 -8.78 -2.53 0.75
N GLU A 43 -8.71 -3.81 0.36
CA GLU A 43 -8.23 -4.20 -0.98
C GLU A 43 -9.16 -3.66 -2.09
N LEU A 44 -10.47 -3.64 -1.87
CA LEU A 44 -11.44 -3.07 -2.82
C LEU A 44 -11.29 -1.54 -2.93
N GLU A 45 -10.99 -0.86 -1.82
CA GLU A 45 -10.76 0.58 -1.76
C GLU A 45 -9.45 0.97 -2.45
N GLU A 46 -8.35 0.23 -2.23
CA GLU A 46 -7.09 0.36 -2.97
C GLU A 46 -7.29 0.14 -4.48
N ASN A 47 -8.21 -0.74 -4.85
CA ASN A 47 -8.63 -0.96 -6.25
C ASN A 47 -9.71 0.02 -6.73
N LEU A 48 -9.99 1.12 -6.03
CA LEU A 48 -10.96 2.15 -6.39
C LEU A 48 -12.39 1.61 -6.63
N GLU A 49 -12.86 0.69 -5.80
CA GLU A 49 -14.16 0.01 -5.93
C GLU A 49 -14.28 -0.82 -7.22
N VAL A 50 -13.15 -1.26 -7.79
CA VAL A 50 -13.12 -2.23 -8.89
C VAL A 50 -12.87 -3.62 -8.30
N CYS A 51 -13.79 -4.55 -8.57
CA CYS A 51 -13.65 -5.91 -8.06
C CYS A 51 -12.38 -6.60 -8.59
N PRO A 52 -11.41 -6.97 -7.74
CA PRO A 52 -10.13 -7.54 -8.19
C PRO A 52 -10.28 -8.92 -8.85
N LYS A 53 -11.41 -9.59 -8.63
CA LYS A 53 -11.69 -10.91 -9.22
C LYS A 53 -12.33 -10.88 -10.60
N CYS A 54 -13.14 -9.86 -10.92
CA CYS A 54 -13.92 -9.83 -12.17
C CYS A 54 -13.95 -8.48 -12.90
N GLY A 55 -13.19 -7.48 -12.43
CA GLY A 55 -13.14 -6.16 -13.03
C GLY A 55 -14.49 -5.43 -13.06
N HIS A 56 -15.41 -5.76 -12.16
CA HIS A 56 -16.69 -5.04 -12.09
C HIS A 56 -16.52 -3.75 -11.31
N HIS A 57 -16.86 -2.65 -11.95
CA HIS A 57 -16.86 -1.31 -11.36
C HIS A 57 -18.08 -1.14 -10.46
N MET A 58 -17.85 -1.17 -9.15
CA MET A 58 -18.86 -0.92 -8.15
C MET A 58 -19.04 0.60 -7.94
N ALA A 59 -20.10 0.97 -7.24
CA ALA A 59 -20.38 2.37 -6.95
C ALA A 59 -19.28 2.97 -6.07
N ILE A 60 -18.76 4.12 -6.47
CA ILE A 60 -17.76 4.88 -5.71
C ILE A 60 -18.36 6.25 -5.35
N ARG A 61 -18.04 6.73 -4.14
CA ARG A 61 -18.47 8.04 -3.64
C ARG A 61 -17.74 9.17 -4.39
N ALA A 62 -18.39 10.32 -4.53
CA ALA A 62 -17.83 11.44 -5.28
C ALA A 62 -16.50 11.94 -4.70
N ARG A 63 -16.39 12.09 -3.37
CA ARG A 63 -15.13 12.51 -2.72
C ARG A 63 -14.02 11.49 -2.88
N ALA A 64 -14.32 10.20 -2.68
CA ALA A 64 -13.34 9.14 -2.85
C ALA A 64 -12.76 9.13 -4.27
N ARG A 65 -13.62 9.36 -5.29
CA ARG A 65 -13.19 9.49 -6.68
C ARG A 65 -12.30 10.71 -6.91
N LEU A 66 -12.68 11.89 -6.41
CA LEU A 66 -11.88 13.11 -6.58
C LEU A 66 -10.55 13.01 -5.82
N ALA A 67 -10.53 12.41 -4.62
CA ALA A 67 -9.31 12.17 -3.85
C ALA A 67 -8.34 11.23 -4.58
N ALA A 68 -8.84 10.19 -5.24
CA ALA A 68 -8.02 9.30 -6.06
C ALA A 68 -7.50 9.97 -7.36
N LEU A 69 -8.11 11.08 -7.80
CA LEU A 69 -7.70 11.80 -9.00
C LEU A 69 -6.64 12.87 -8.73
N PHE A 70 -6.79 13.67 -7.67
CA PHE A 70 -5.88 14.78 -7.38
C PHE A 70 -4.63 14.35 -6.61
N ASP A 71 -3.57 15.13 -6.69
CA ASP A 71 -2.36 14.98 -5.88
C ASP A 71 -2.70 15.27 -4.41
N ALA A 72 -2.01 14.58 -3.50
CA ALA A 72 -2.26 14.69 -2.06
C ALA A 72 -2.10 16.15 -1.60
N ASP A 73 -3.01 16.58 -0.72
CA ASP A 73 -3.03 17.93 -0.12
C ASP A 73 -3.08 19.12 -1.12
N SER A 74 -3.46 18.87 -2.38
CA SER A 74 -3.50 19.92 -3.43
C SER A 74 -4.88 20.56 -3.63
N THR A 75 -5.93 20.04 -2.99
CA THR A 75 -7.32 20.34 -3.38
C THR A 75 -7.97 21.49 -2.62
N THR A 76 -8.85 22.22 -3.29
CA THR A 76 -9.77 23.21 -2.71
C THR A 76 -11.16 23.01 -3.32
N GLU A 77 -12.19 22.85 -2.47
CA GLU A 77 -13.56 22.65 -2.94
C GLU A 77 -14.21 23.95 -3.42
N ILE A 78 -14.93 23.87 -4.55
CA ILE A 78 -15.62 24.97 -5.20
C ILE A 78 -17.09 24.95 -4.73
N ALA A 79 -17.55 26.07 -4.17
CA ALA A 79 -18.93 26.23 -3.69
C ALA A 79 -19.38 25.14 -2.68
N ALA A 80 -18.48 24.74 -1.78
CA ALA A 80 -18.65 23.63 -0.83
C ALA A 80 -19.95 23.67 -0.02
N ARG A 81 -20.41 24.87 0.36
CA ARG A 81 -21.60 25.08 1.20
C ARG A 81 -22.90 25.32 0.42
N LEU A 82 -22.86 25.30 -0.92
CA LEU A 82 -24.06 25.51 -1.73
C LEU A 82 -24.97 24.27 -1.61
N GLY A 83 -26.24 24.45 -1.26
CA GLY A 83 -27.20 23.36 -1.07
C GLY A 83 -28.60 23.70 -1.58
N PRO A 84 -29.45 22.70 -1.82
CA PRO A 84 -30.73 22.90 -2.48
C PRO A 84 -31.77 23.49 -1.53
N THR A 85 -32.65 24.32 -2.08
CA THR A 85 -33.77 24.92 -1.33
C THR A 85 -35.12 24.49 -1.92
N ASP A 86 -36.09 24.24 -1.05
CA ASP A 86 -37.44 23.83 -1.42
C ASP A 86 -38.32 25.04 -1.84
N LEU A 87 -37.95 25.69 -2.94
CA LEU A 87 -38.61 26.89 -3.47
C LEU A 87 -40.08 26.64 -3.84
N LEU A 88 -40.35 25.49 -4.45
CA LEU A 88 -41.69 25.11 -4.92
C LEU A 88 -42.57 24.54 -3.80
N LYS A 89 -42.03 24.37 -2.58
CA LYS A 89 -42.68 23.67 -1.47
C LYS A 89 -43.24 22.30 -1.91
N PHE A 90 -42.46 21.59 -2.72
CA PHE A 90 -42.90 20.37 -3.40
C PHE A 90 -43.18 19.27 -2.37
N LYS A 91 -44.31 18.59 -2.54
CA LYS A 91 -44.71 17.48 -1.67
C LYS A 91 -45.30 16.34 -2.49
N ASP A 92 -44.74 15.16 -2.31
CA ASP A 92 -45.36 13.90 -2.71
C ASP A 92 -45.67 13.05 -1.47
N GLN A 93 -45.23 11.79 -1.43
CA GLN A 93 -45.21 10.96 -0.22
C GLN A 93 -44.38 11.59 0.92
N LYS A 94 -43.35 12.37 0.60
CA LYS A 94 -42.52 13.12 1.56
C LYS A 94 -42.33 14.55 1.08
N LYS A 95 -42.09 15.51 1.99
CA LYS A 95 -41.74 16.89 1.59
C LYS A 95 -40.35 16.89 0.95
N TYR A 96 -40.12 17.75 -0.05
CA TYR A 96 -38.80 17.82 -0.69
C TYR A 96 -37.71 18.23 0.30
N SER A 97 -37.98 19.21 1.16
CA SER A 97 -37.11 19.57 2.30
C SER A 97 -36.72 18.40 3.21
N GLU A 98 -37.59 17.40 3.40
CA GLU A 98 -37.25 16.18 4.17
C GLU A 98 -36.36 15.24 3.36
N ARG A 99 -36.61 15.10 2.05
CA ARG A 99 -35.76 14.31 1.15
C ARG A 99 -34.34 14.85 1.08
N ILE A 100 -34.19 16.18 1.03
CA ILE A 100 -32.89 16.85 1.10
C ILE A 100 -32.17 16.47 2.39
N LYS A 101 -32.82 16.65 3.55
CA LYS A 101 -32.21 16.31 4.86
C LYS A 101 -31.80 14.85 4.95
N ILE A 102 -32.62 13.93 4.44
CA ILE A 102 -32.31 12.49 4.42
C ILE A 102 -31.13 12.21 3.50
N ALA A 103 -31.11 12.79 2.29
CA ALA A 103 -30.02 12.62 1.35
C ALA A 103 -28.70 13.16 1.93
N GLN A 104 -28.71 14.38 2.46
CA GLN A 104 -27.55 15.00 3.13
C GLN A 104 -27.05 14.15 4.29
N LYS A 105 -27.96 13.65 5.14
CA LYS A 105 -27.59 12.76 6.26
C LYS A 105 -26.99 11.44 5.79
N ASN A 106 -27.53 10.83 4.73
CA ASN A 106 -27.10 9.53 4.24
C ASN A 106 -25.77 9.60 3.48
N THR A 107 -25.48 10.76 2.87
CA THR A 107 -24.36 10.91 1.94
C THR A 107 -23.24 11.78 2.47
N GLY A 108 -23.47 12.56 3.53
CA GLY A 108 -22.56 13.59 4.01
C GLY A 108 -22.46 14.82 3.10
N GLU A 109 -23.10 14.81 1.93
CA GLU A 109 -22.95 15.86 0.93
C GLU A 109 -24.08 16.86 0.95
N TYR A 110 -23.79 18.13 0.63
CA TYR A 110 -24.81 19.17 0.52
C TYR A 110 -25.73 18.98 -0.69
N ASP A 111 -25.21 18.41 -1.79
CA ASP A 111 -25.96 18.08 -3.01
C ASP A 111 -25.21 16.99 -3.82
N ALA A 112 -25.78 16.54 -4.93
CA ALA A 112 -25.35 15.43 -5.77
C ALA A 112 -24.09 15.68 -6.63
N LEU A 113 -23.52 16.90 -6.66
CA LEU A 113 -22.30 17.19 -7.41
C LEU A 113 -21.28 17.85 -6.51
N ILE A 114 -20.07 17.33 -6.47
CA ILE A 114 -18.93 17.94 -5.77
C ILE A 114 -17.97 18.45 -6.84
N ALA A 115 -17.42 19.65 -6.65
CA ALA A 115 -16.43 20.24 -7.54
C ALA A 115 -15.21 20.72 -6.77
N MET A 116 -14.02 20.45 -7.29
CA MET A 116 -12.74 20.79 -6.67
C MET A 116 -11.77 21.31 -7.72
N ARG A 117 -10.90 22.23 -7.30
CA ARG A 117 -9.65 22.54 -8.02
C ARG A 117 -8.48 21.92 -7.27
N GLY A 118 -7.43 21.52 -7.98
CA GLY A 118 -6.22 20.96 -7.39
C GLY A 118 -5.16 20.67 -8.45
N LEU A 119 -4.23 19.77 -8.13
CA LEU A 119 -3.19 19.32 -9.05
C LEU A 119 -3.44 17.87 -9.48
N LEU A 120 -3.25 17.57 -10.77
CA LEU A 120 -3.16 16.21 -11.30
C LEU A 120 -1.76 16.02 -11.87
N LYS A 121 -0.94 15.20 -11.21
CA LYS A 121 0.47 14.98 -11.56
C LYS A 121 1.25 16.29 -11.73
N GLY A 122 1.10 17.17 -10.73
CA GLY A 122 1.74 18.48 -10.66
C GLY A 122 1.08 19.59 -11.49
N ARG A 123 0.00 19.30 -12.23
CA ARG A 123 -0.64 20.26 -13.16
C ARG A 123 -2.00 20.75 -12.67
N PRO A 124 -2.33 22.04 -12.82
CA PRO A 124 -3.65 22.56 -12.46
C PRO A 124 -4.78 21.80 -13.15
N LEU A 125 -5.77 21.39 -12.37
CA LEU A 125 -6.99 20.75 -12.85
C LEU A 125 -8.20 21.22 -12.04
N VAL A 126 -9.33 21.41 -12.71
CA VAL A 126 -10.64 21.43 -12.06
C VAL A 126 -11.36 20.13 -12.37
N ALA A 127 -11.98 19.52 -11.38
CA ALA A 127 -12.77 18.31 -11.58
C ALA A 127 -14.05 18.32 -10.75
N SER A 128 -15.10 17.70 -11.28
CA SER A 128 -16.34 17.48 -10.55
C SER A 128 -16.78 16.01 -10.64
N SER A 129 -17.43 15.52 -9.58
CA SER A 129 -17.95 14.16 -9.54
C SER A 129 -19.36 14.15 -8.99
N PHE A 130 -20.23 13.42 -9.66
CA PHE A 130 -21.56 13.11 -9.15
C PHE A 130 -21.52 12.10 -8.01
N ASP A 131 -22.42 12.27 -7.06
CA ASP A 131 -22.74 11.32 -6.03
C ASP A 131 -24.13 10.72 -6.29
N PHE A 132 -24.16 9.52 -6.86
CA PHE A 132 -25.42 8.88 -7.23
C PHE A 132 -26.31 8.55 -6.02
N ALA A 133 -25.74 8.36 -4.82
CA ALA A 133 -26.57 8.07 -3.64
C ALA A 133 -27.36 9.31 -3.17
N PHE A 134 -26.95 10.51 -3.58
CA PHE A 134 -27.71 11.73 -3.33
C PHE A 134 -28.87 11.82 -4.33
N MET A 135 -30.03 11.29 -3.93
CA MET A 135 -31.27 11.36 -4.73
C MET A 135 -31.09 10.88 -6.20
N GLY A 136 -30.34 9.80 -6.39
CA GLY A 136 -30.07 9.23 -7.72
C GLY A 136 -29.14 10.10 -8.58
N GLY A 137 -28.30 10.93 -7.97
CA GLY A 137 -27.45 11.88 -8.70
C GLY A 137 -28.25 12.89 -9.53
N SER A 138 -29.51 13.13 -9.17
CA SER A 138 -30.42 13.93 -10.01
C SER A 138 -29.97 15.38 -10.09
N MET A 139 -29.97 15.94 -11.30
CA MET A 139 -29.54 17.32 -11.55
C MET A 139 -30.60 18.31 -11.05
N GLY A 140 -30.36 18.96 -9.92
CA GLY A 140 -31.09 20.15 -9.47
C GLY A 140 -30.35 21.45 -9.83
N SER A 141 -30.90 22.57 -9.38
CA SER A 141 -30.30 23.91 -9.50
C SER A 141 -28.87 23.97 -8.97
N VAL A 142 -28.57 23.32 -7.85
CA VAL A 142 -27.22 23.28 -7.25
C VAL A 142 -26.23 22.49 -8.09
N VAL A 143 -26.64 21.38 -8.70
CA VAL A 143 -25.77 20.62 -9.63
C VAL A 143 -25.37 21.50 -10.80
N GLY A 144 -26.35 22.19 -11.41
CA GLY A 144 -26.08 23.12 -12.50
C GLY A 144 -25.22 24.32 -12.09
N GLU A 145 -25.44 24.88 -10.90
CA GLU A 145 -24.64 25.98 -10.35
C GLU A 145 -23.19 25.54 -10.09
N ARG A 146 -22.99 24.43 -9.37
CA ARG A 146 -21.64 23.92 -9.04
C ARG A 146 -20.87 23.56 -10.30
N PHE A 147 -21.52 22.94 -11.28
CA PHE A 147 -20.89 22.64 -12.56
C PHE A 147 -20.48 23.91 -13.30
N ALA A 148 -21.37 24.92 -13.37
CA ALA A 148 -21.07 26.18 -14.02
C ALA A 148 -19.92 26.92 -13.34
N LEU A 149 -19.93 27.02 -12.01
CA LEU A 149 -18.85 27.64 -11.24
C LEU A 149 -17.52 26.88 -11.42
N ALA A 150 -17.54 25.56 -11.51
CA ALA A 150 -16.35 24.76 -11.78
C ALA A 150 -15.77 25.07 -13.18
N ALA A 151 -16.62 25.10 -14.21
CA ALA A 151 -16.20 25.45 -15.56
C ALA A 151 -15.68 26.90 -15.65
N GLU A 152 -16.34 27.85 -14.99
CA GLU A 152 -15.90 29.24 -14.93
C GLU A 152 -14.57 29.39 -14.16
N THR A 153 -14.40 28.66 -13.06
CA THR A 153 -13.13 28.61 -12.31
C THR A 153 -12.00 28.05 -13.18
N ALA A 154 -12.27 26.97 -13.92
CA ALA A 154 -11.30 26.36 -14.83
C ALA A 154 -10.85 27.34 -15.92
N ALA A 155 -11.80 28.08 -16.50
CA ALA A 155 -11.52 29.13 -17.46
C ALA A 155 -10.68 30.28 -16.84
N GLU A 156 -11.02 30.71 -15.62
CA GLU A 156 -10.32 31.80 -14.92
C GLU A 156 -8.86 31.46 -14.62
N ILE A 157 -8.59 30.24 -14.15
CA ILE A 157 -7.23 29.82 -13.77
C ILE A 157 -6.45 29.19 -14.94
N GLY A 158 -7.04 29.11 -16.13
CA GLY A 158 -6.43 28.49 -17.30
C GLY A 158 -6.14 27.00 -17.12
N ALA A 159 -7.03 26.26 -16.46
CA ALA A 159 -6.93 24.82 -16.22
C ALA A 159 -7.97 24.03 -17.03
N PRO A 160 -7.68 22.76 -17.37
CA PRO A 160 -8.68 21.81 -17.84
C PRO A 160 -9.83 21.59 -16.85
N TYR A 161 -10.95 21.08 -17.38
CA TYR A 161 -12.08 20.61 -16.59
C TYR A 161 -12.42 19.14 -16.88
N VAL A 162 -12.59 18.34 -15.83
CA VAL A 162 -13.06 16.94 -15.94
C VAL A 162 -14.37 16.76 -15.16
N CYS A 163 -15.38 16.10 -15.72
CA CYS A 163 -16.62 15.79 -15.00
C CYS A 163 -16.95 14.29 -15.02
N PHE A 164 -17.04 13.67 -13.85
CA PHE A 164 -17.53 12.30 -13.67
C PHE A 164 -19.04 12.30 -13.47
N SER A 165 -19.77 11.96 -14.53
CA SER A 165 -21.23 11.97 -14.54
C SER A 165 -21.81 10.65 -14.01
N ALA A 166 -22.77 10.77 -13.09
CA ALA A 166 -23.59 9.68 -12.58
C ALA A 166 -24.96 10.24 -12.20
N SER A 167 -25.99 10.01 -13.01
CA SER A 167 -27.30 10.62 -12.81
C SER A 167 -28.44 9.75 -13.31
N GLY A 168 -29.55 9.75 -12.57
CA GLY A 168 -30.84 9.23 -12.99
C GLY A 168 -31.66 10.25 -13.80
N GLY A 169 -31.16 11.47 -14.01
CA GLY A 169 -31.81 12.52 -14.80
C GLY A 169 -32.09 13.82 -14.05
N ALA A 170 -33.11 14.56 -14.51
CA ALA A 170 -33.51 15.83 -13.92
C ALA A 170 -34.18 15.65 -12.55
N ARG A 171 -33.90 16.54 -11.59
CA ARG A 171 -34.53 16.54 -10.27
C ARG A 171 -35.95 17.07 -10.35
N MET A 172 -36.91 16.15 -10.45
CA MET A 172 -38.35 16.47 -10.61
C MET A 172 -38.90 17.43 -9.56
N GLN A 173 -38.40 17.36 -8.32
CA GLN A 173 -38.87 18.19 -7.21
C GLN A 173 -38.58 19.68 -7.42
N GLU A 174 -37.61 20.02 -8.28
CA GLU A 174 -37.27 21.41 -8.63
C GLU A 174 -37.89 21.85 -9.97
N GLY A 175 -38.59 20.95 -10.67
CA GLY A 175 -39.34 21.26 -11.89
C GLY A 175 -38.51 22.01 -12.94
N LEU A 176 -39.01 23.17 -13.37
CA LEU A 176 -38.37 23.99 -14.40
C LEU A 176 -36.95 24.45 -14.02
N PHE A 177 -36.67 24.67 -12.74
CA PHE A 177 -35.33 25.07 -12.28
C PHE A 177 -34.27 24.01 -12.60
N SER A 178 -34.64 22.72 -12.54
CA SER A 178 -33.78 21.60 -12.92
C SER A 178 -33.53 21.58 -14.43
N LEU A 179 -34.57 21.79 -15.24
CA LEU A 179 -34.46 21.79 -16.71
C LEU A 179 -33.60 22.96 -17.22
N MET A 180 -33.71 24.14 -16.61
CA MET A 180 -32.89 25.30 -16.97
C MET A 180 -31.39 25.07 -16.79
N GLN A 181 -30.99 24.11 -15.94
CA GLN A 181 -29.58 23.79 -15.74
C GLN A 181 -28.91 23.18 -16.97
N MET A 182 -29.66 22.52 -17.86
CA MET A 182 -29.12 22.01 -19.12
C MET A 182 -28.55 23.15 -19.97
N ALA A 183 -29.32 24.24 -20.13
CA ALA A 183 -28.86 25.40 -20.86
C ALA A 183 -27.70 26.11 -20.15
N LYS A 184 -27.79 26.25 -18.81
CA LYS A 184 -26.75 26.90 -18.01
C LYS A 184 -25.39 26.18 -18.12
N THR A 185 -25.37 24.87 -17.93
CA THR A 185 -24.14 24.07 -17.96
C THR A 185 -23.52 24.04 -19.35
N SER A 186 -24.33 23.91 -20.41
CA SER A 186 -23.86 24.03 -21.79
C SER A 186 -23.27 25.41 -22.10
N ALA A 187 -23.90 26.50 -21.61
CA ALA A 187 -23.35 27.84 -21.77
C ALA A 187 -22.02 28.03 -21.03
N ALA A 188 -21.88 27.45 -19.84
CA ALA A 188 -20.62 27.47 -19.09
C ALA A 188 -19.49 26.72 -19.83
N LEU A 189 -19.78 25.57 -20.44
CA LEU A 189 -18.83 24.88 -21.32
C LEU A 189 -18.48 25.71 -22.56
N GLY A 190 -19.43 26.46 -23.12
CA GLY A 190 -19.17 27.41 -24.19
C GLY A 190 -18.10 28.43 -23.81
N LYS A 191 -18.22 29.03 -22.61
CA LYS A 191 -17.20 29.95 -22.08
C LYS A 191 -15.84 29.28 -21.84
N LEU A 192 -15.84 28.05 -21.31
CA LEU A 192 -14.61 27.28 -21.10
C LEU A 192 -13.87 27.02 -22.43
N ARG A 193 -14.63 26.70 -23.48
CA ARG A 193 -14.11 26.52 -24.83
C ARG A 193 -13.58 27.82 -25.42
N GLU A 194 -14.26 28.95 -25.21
CA GLU A 194 -13.77 30.28 -25.62
C GLU A 194 -12.45 30.64 -24.93
N ALA A 195 -12.26 30.20 -23.68
CA ALA A 195 -11.00 30.34 -22.94
C ALA A 195 -9.90 29.32 -23.38
N GLY A 196 -10.18 28.48 -24.37
CA GLY A 196 -9.25 27.49 -24.92
C GLY A 196 -8.89 26.36 -23.96
N GLN A 197 -9.71 26.12 -22.92
CA GLN A 197 -9.45 25.06 -21.95
C GLN A 197 -10.20 23.77 -22.32
N PRO A 198 -9.55 22.60 -22.25
CA PRO A 198 -10.19 21.34 -22.61
C PRO A 198 -11.18 20.87 -21.53
N TYR A 199 -12.25 20.22 -21.99
CA TYR A 199 -13.24 19.55 -21.15
C TYR A 199 -13.32 18.06 -21.49
N ILE A 200 -13.05 17.20 -20.51
CA ILE A 200 -13.24 15.74 -20.65
C ILE A 200 -14.46 15.31 -19.83
N SER A 201 -15.39 14.61 -20.48
CA SER A 201 -16.53 13.99 -19.78
C SER A 201 -16.24 12.53 -19.51
N VAL A 202 -16.41 12.11 -18.25
CA VAL A 202 -16.27 10.71 -17.83
C VAL A 202 -17.63 10.16 -17.40
N LEU A 203 -18.12 9.19 -18.15
CA LEU A 203 -19.47 8.64 -18.06
C LEU A 203 -19.47 7.38 -17.22
N THR A 204 -20.17 7.42 -16.08
CA THR A 204 -20.19 6.32 -15.12
C THR A 204 -21.58 5.71 -15.01
N HIS A 205 -21.68 4.56 -14.31
CA HIS A 205 -22.93 3.84 -14.17
C HIS A 205 -23.83 4.42 -13.07
N PRO A 206 -25.08 4.81 -13.37
CA PRO A 206 -25.65 5.16 -14.67
C PRO A 206 -25.53 6.67 -14.98
N THR A 207 -25.53 7.05 -16.26
CA THR A 207 -25.61 8.45 -16.72
C THR A 207 -26.79 8.63 -17.67
N THR A 208 -27.91 9.16 -17.16
CA THR A 208 -29.16 9.23 -17.92
C THR A 208 -29.88 10.58 -17.84
N GLY A 209 -30.97 10.72 -18.61
CA GLY A 209 -31.86 11.89 -18.60
C GLY A 209 -31.20 13.18 -19.06
N GLY A 210 -31.59 14.30 -18.44
CA GLY A 210 -31.12 15.64 -18.81
C GLY A 210 -29.60 15.83 -18.72
N VAL A 211 -28.91 15.07 -17.85
CA VAL A 211 -27.44 15.07 -17.77
C VAL A 211 -26.84 14.50 -19.06
N SER A 212 -27.28 13.30 -19.47
CA SER A 212 -26.85 12.69 -20.74
C SER A 212 -27.21 13.52 -21.99
N ALA A 213 -28.29 14.30 -21.93
CA ALA A 213 -28.71 15.19 -23.03
C ALA A 213 -28.07 16.60 -22.99
N SER A 214 -27.14 16.84 -22.06
CA SER A 214 -26.44 18.13 -21.94
C SER A 214 -24.94 17.90 -21.75
N PHE A 215 -24.33 18.52 -20.73
CA PHE A 215 -22.89 18.61 -20.55
C PHE A 215 -22.14 17.25 -20.49
N ALA A 216 -22.83 16.13 -20.21
CA ALA A 216 -22.18 14.82 -20.17
C ALA A 216 -21.79 14.30 -21.56
N MET A 217 -22.42 14.78 -22.64
CA MET A 217 -22.08 14.38 -24.03
C MET A 217 -21.38 15.52 -24.80
N LEU A 218 -20.98 16.58 -24.10
CA LEU A 218 -20.33 17.76 -24.69
C LEU A 218 -18.83 17.82 -24.39
N GLY A 219 -18.23 16.72 -23.96
CA GLY A 219 -16.77 16.62 -23.82
C GLY A 219 -16.07 16.81 -25.14
N ASP A 220 -14.89 17.43 -25.12
CA ASP A 220 -13.91 17.33 -26.22
C ASP A 220 -13.48 15.86 -26.39
N ILE A 221 -13.47 15.12 -25.28
CA ILE A 221 -13.38 13.66 -25.23
C ILE A 221 -14.42 13.13 -24.24
N ASN A 222 -15.18 12.13 -24.64
CA ASN A 222 -16.14 11.39 -23.84
C ASN A 222 -15.59 9.98 -23.53
N ILE A 223 -15.21 9.76 -22.28
CA ILE A 223 -14.71 8.48 -21.77
C ILE A 223 -15.83 7.80 -20.99
N ALA A 224 -15.96 6.47 -21.08
CA ALA A 224 -16.86 5.71 -20.19
C ALA A 224 -16.11 4.67 -19.36
N GLU A 225 -16.67 4.34 -18.21
CA GLU A 225 -16.26 3.14 -17.47
C GLU A 225 -16.85 1.87 -18.11
N PRO A 226 -16.15 0.71 -18.05
CA PRO A 226 -16.66 -0.57 -18.52
C PRO A 226 -18.06 -0.91 -18.00
N ARG A 227 -18.90 -1.40 -18.90
CA ARG A 227 -20.31 -1.79 -18.69
C ARG A 227 -21.20 -0.69 -18.10
N ALA A 228 -20.80 0.58 -18.15
CA ALA A 228 -21.61 1.70 -17.67
C ALA A 228 -22.91 1.82 -18.47
N LEU A 229 -24.01 2.21 -17.81
CA LEU A 229 -25.31 2.39 -18.48
C LEU A 229 -25.51 3.86 -18.77
N ILE A 230 -25.56 4.23 -20.04
CA ILE A 230 -25.57 5.62 -20.47
C ILE A 230 -26.66 5.81 -21.53
N GLY A 231 -27.52 6.81 -21.36
CA GLY A 231 -28.54 7.13 -22.35
C GLY A 231 -29.72 7.93 -21.80
N PHE A 232 -30.50 8.54 -22.69
CA PHE A 232 -31.55 9.50 -22.28
C PHE A 232 -32.63 8.88 -21.38
N ALA A 233 -33.14 7.70 -21.75
CA ALA A 233 -34.11 6.93 -20.95
C ALA A 233 -33.54 5.53 -20.67
N GLY A 234 -33.86 4.95 -19.52
CA GLY A 234 -33.37 3.61 -19.19
C GLY A 234 -33.97 2.52 -20.10
N PRO A 235 -33.29 1.37 -20.32
CA PRO A 235 -33.71 0.34 -21.27
C PRO A 235 -35.14 -0.14 -21.03
N ARG A 236 -35.50 -0.35 -19.75
CA ARG A 236 -36.84 -0.80 -19.36
C ARG A 236 -37.95 0.18 -19.74
N VAL A 237 -37.67 1.49 -19.68
CA VAL A 237 -38.63 2.53 -20.08
C VAL A 237 -38.81 2.52 -21.59
N ILE A 238 -37.72 2.38 -22.34
CA ILE A 238 -37.74 2.34 -23.81
C ILE A 238 -38.51 1.11 -24.30
N GLU A 239 -38.22 -0.08 -23.77
CA GLU A 239 -38.95 -1.32 -24.13
C GLU A 239 -40.45 -1.19 -23.87
N GLN A 240 -40.85 -0.54 -22.77
CA GLN A 240 -42.26 -0.31 -22.45
C GLN A 240 -42.93 0.68 -23.40
N THR A 241 -42.22 1.71 -23.84
CA THR A 241 -42.75 2.73 -24.75
C THR A 241 -42.80 2.24 -26.20
N VAL A 242 -41.71 1.63 -26.67
CA VAL A 242 -41.54 1.20 -28.08
C VAL A 242 -42.15 -0.19 -28.32
N ARG A 243 -42.34 -1.00 -27.26
CA ARG A 243 -42.85 -2.38 -27.31
C ARG A 243 -41.97 -3.34 -28.14
N GLU A 244 -40.69 -3.06 -28.21
CA GLU A 244 -39.68 -3.89 -28.85
C GLU A 244 -38.61 -4.32 -27.86
N LYS A 245 -37.98 -5.47 -28.11
CA LYS A 245 -36.86 -5.97 -27.31
C LYS A 245 -35.58 -5.28 -27.78
N LEU A 246 -34.82 -4.70 -26.86
CA LEU A 246 -33.58 -4.00 -27.21
C LEU A 246 -32.43 -4.99 -27.50
N PRO A 247 -31.46 -4.61 -28.34
CA PRO A 247 -30.25 -5.39 -28.57
C PRO A 247 -29.51 -5.72 -27.26
N GLU A 248 -28.75 -6.81 -27.26
CA GLU A 248 -27.90 -7.15 -26.12
C GLU A 248 -26.86 -6.04 -25.90
N GLY A 249 -26.66 -5.65 -24.64
CA GLY A 249 -25.71 -4.57 -24.32
C GLY A 249 -26.17 -3.16 -24.73
N PHE A 250 -27.39 -2.96 -25.23
CA PHE A 250 -27.90 -1.63 -25.57
C PHE A 250 -27.72 -0.64 -24.41
N GLN A 251 -27.24 0.57 -24.72
CA GLN A 251 -26.84 1.63 -23.77
C GLN A 251 -25.68 1.29 -22.82
N ARG A 252 -24.99 0.16 -23.01
CA ARG A 252 -23.72 -0.10 -22.33
C ARG A 252 -22.59 0.64 -23.02
N SER A 253 -21.58 1.02 -22.26
CA SER A 253 -20.37 1.68 -22.76
C SER A 253 -19.79 1.00 -24.01
N GLU A 254 -19.76 -0.33 -24.06
CA GLU A 254 -19.25 -1.12 -25.19
C GLU A 254 -20.09 -0.90 -26.45
N PHE A 255 -21.41 -0.95 -26.31
CA PHE A 255 -22.34 -0.65 -27.39
C PHE A 255 -22.18 0.79 -27.88
N LEU A 256 -22.04 1.75 -26.96
CA LEU A 256 -21.88 3.16 -27.31
C LEU A 256 -20.54 3.45 -28.00
N LEU A 257 -19.46 2.77 -27.60
CA LEU A 257 -18.15 2.89 -28.24
C LEU A 257 -18.22 2.37 -29.69
N GLU A 258 -18.83 1.20 -29.89
CA GLU A 258 -18.99 0.61 -31.23
C GLU A 258 -19.78 1.52 -32.19
N HIS A 259 -20.75 2.27 -31.65
CA HIS A 259 -21.60 3.18 -32.43
C HIS A 259 -21.09 4.63 -32.45
N GLY A 260 -19.89 4.89 -31.92
CA GLY A 260 -19.24 6.22 -31.95
C GLY A 260 -19.91 7.27 -31.06
N ALA A 261 -20.68 6.87 -30.06
CA ALA A 261 -21.31 7.77 -29.09
C ALA A 261 -20.38 8.15 -27.93
N ILE A 262 -19.31 7.38 -27.69
CA ILE A 262 -18.21 7.68 -26.78
C ILE A 262 -16.88 7.38 -27.46
N ASP A 263 -15.79 7.99 -27.01
CA ASP A 263 -14.47 7.92 -27.66
C ASP A 263 -13.60 6.79 -27.09
N GLN A 264 -13.75 6.47 -25.80
CA GLN A 264 -12.91 5.48 -25.13
C GLN A 264 -13.63 4.83 -23.94
N ILE A 265 -13.31 3.56 -23.67
CA ILE A 265 -13.59 2.90 -22.40
C ILE A 265 -12.30 2.79 -21.59
N CYS A 266 -12.33 3.13 -20.30
CA CYS A 266 -11.16 3.10 -19.44
C CYS A 266 -11.48 2.50 -18.05
N ASP A 267 -10.64 1.56 -17.61
CA ASP A 267 -10.73 1.03 -16.24
C ASP A 267 -10.45 2.15 -15.24
N ARG A 268 -11.19 2.16 -14.13
CA ARG A 268 -11.15 3.26 -13.18
C ARG A 268 -9.78 3.40 -12.53
N ARG A 269 -9.05 2.29 -12.38
CA ARG A 269 -7.69 2.25 -11.81
C ARG A 269 -6.67 2.92 -12.71
N GLU A 270 -6.97 3.06 -14.00
CA GLU A 270 -6.09 3.68 -15.01
C GLU A 270 -6.54 5.11 -15.35
N LEU A 271 -7.74 5.54 -14.90
CA LEU A 271 -8.33 6.83 -15.28
C LEU A 271 -7.46 8.02 -14.88
N ARG A 272 -6.80 7.99 -13.72
CA ARG A 272 -5.95 9.11 -13.27
C ARG A 272 -4.85 9.40 -14.28
N ASP A 273 -4.10 8.37 -14.65
CA ASP A 273 -3.00 8.46 -15.61
C ASP A 273 -3.52 8.80 -17.00
N ARG A 274 -4.59 8.12 -17.42
CA ARG A 274 -5.17 8.34 -18.75
C ARG A 274 -5.69 9.76 -18.94
N LEU A 275 -6.32 10.35 -17.91
CA LEU A 275 -6.77 11.73 -17.94
C LEU A 275 -5.57 12.69 -18.01
N ALA A 276 -4.50 12.44 -17.25
CA ALA A 276 -3.30 13.26 -17.31
C ALA A 276 -2.68 13.27 -18.71
N ASP A 277 -2.59 12.10 -19.35
CA ASP A 277 -2.06 11.96 -20.72
C ASP A 277 -2.91 12.68 -21.76
N LEU A 278 -4.23 12.47 -21.72
CA LEU A 278 -5.15 13.11 -22.67
C LEU A 278 -5.13 14.63 -22.53
N LEU A 279 -5.12 15.13 -21.30
CA LEU A 279 -5.03 16.57 -21.03
C LEU A 279 -3.69 17.15 -21.49
N ALA A 280 -2.58 16.44 -21.28
CA ALA A 280 -1.28 16.83 -21.81
C ALA A 280 -1.31 16.92 -23.35
N MET A 281 -1.89 15.92 -24.03
CA MET A 281 -2.03 15.92 -25.48
C MET A 281 -2.90 17.08 -25.99
N LEU A 282 -4.07 17.30 -25.38
CA LEU A 282 -4.98 18.39 -25.76
C LEU A 282 -4.35 19.77 -25.56
N ARG A 283 -3.49 19.92 -24.55
CA ARG A 283 -2.76 21.15 -24.26
C ARG A 283 -1.38 21.24 -24.93
N ARG A 284 -0.97 20.23 -25.69
CA ARG A 284 0.35 20.11 -26.33
C ARG A 284 1.50 20.26 -25.33
N GLU A 285 1.29 19.73 -24.14
CA GLU A 285 2.28 19.64 -23.08
C GLU A 285 2.98 18.28 -23.15
N PRO A 286 4.22 18.15 -22.61
CA PRO A 286 4.82 16.83 -22.41
C PRO A 286 3.92 15.95 -21.53
N PRO A 287 4.08 14.62 -21.51
CA PRO A 287 3.42 13.76 -20.51
C PRO A 287 3.74 14.23 -19.10
N ALA A 288 2.85 13.99 -18.14
CA ALA A 288 3.12 14.35 -16.75
C ALA A 288 4.19 13.43 -16.14
N PRO A 289 5.07 13.92 -15.24
CA PRO A 289 6.09 13.08 -14.61
C PRO A 289 5.40 11.94 -13.85
N GLU A 290 5.85 10.71 -14.05
CA GLU A 290 5.44 9.58 -13.23
C GLU A 290 6.36 9.54 -12.00
N GLU A 291 5.78 9.63 -10.80
CA GLU A 291 6.52 9.29 -9.56
C GLU A 291 6.63 7.77 -9.50
N TYR A 292 7.84 7.25 -9.73
CA TYR A 292 8.07 5.81 -9.76
C TYR A 292 8.52 5.25 -8.40
N PHE A 293 9.15 6.09 -7.58
CA PHE A 293 9.74 5.73 -6.30
C PHE A 293 8.73 5.81 -5.15
N GLY A 294 8.52 4.69 -4.46
CA GLY A 294 7.78 4.65 -3.20
C GLY A 294 8.70 4.76 -1.98
N THR A 295 8.18 4.42 -0.80
CA THR A 295 8.95 4.50 0.47
C THR A 295 10.16 3.55 0.55
N ASP A 296 10.19 2.50 -0.27
CA ASP A 296 11.30 1.53 -0.34
C ASP A 296 11.47 0.97 -1.75
N GLY A 297 11.85 1.86 -2.68
CA GLY A 297 12.05 1.57 -4.10
C GLY A 297 10.77 1.52 -4.92
N ILE A 298 10.85 0.92 -6.11
CA ILE A 298 9.73 0.75 -7.04
C ILE A 298 9.08 -0.60 -6.75
N ARG A 299 7.78 -0.67 -6.49
CA ARG A 299 7.08 -1.93 -6.13
C ARG A 299 5.71 -2.03 -6.78
N GLY A 300 5.26 -3.26 -7.01
CA GLY A 300 3.94 -3.51 -7.59
C GLY A 300 3.76 -4.94 -8.09
N ARG A 301 2.60 -5.19 -8.69
CA ARG A 301 2.28 -6.49 -9.28
C ARG A 301 3.02 -6.67 -10.60
N VAL A 302 3.60 -7.86 -10.80
CA VAL A 302 4.34 -8.17 -12.03
C VAL A 302 3.44 -8.05 -13.26
N GLY A 303 3.91 -7.30 -14.26
CA GLY A 303 3.19 -7.02 -15.50
C GLY A 303 2.24 -5.81 -15.43
N GLN A 304 2.25 -5.05 -14.34
CA GLN A 304 1.44 -3.84 -14.16
C GLN A 304 2.33 -2.64 -13.83
N GLY A 305 2.02 -1.49 -14.43
CA GLY A 305 2.73 -0.23 -14.20
C GLY A 305 4.26 -0.40 -14.34
N PRO A 306 5.06 0.12 -13.39
CA PRO A 306 6.53 0.11 -13.48
C PRO A 306 7.17 -1.24 -13.13
N ILE A 307 6.40 -2.32 -12.94
CA ILE A 307 6.94 -3.67 -12.70
C ILE A 307 6.76 -4.53 -13.96
N SER A 308 7.32 -4.04 -15.09
CA SER A 308 7.34 -4.72 -16.39
C SER A 308 8.76 -4.85 -16.94
N ALA A 309 9.00 -5.80 -17.84
CA ALA A 309 10.35 -6.05 -18.37
C ALA A 309 10.90 -4.88 -19.18
N ASP A 310 10.05 -4.22 -19.97
CA ASP A 310 10.41 -3.07 -20.80
C ASP A 310 10.72 -1.83 -19.94
N PHE A 311 9.96 -1.59 -18.87
CA PHE A 311 10.25 -0.52 -17.92
C PHE A 311 11.58 -0.78 -17.21
N VAL A 312 11.77 -1.99 -16.66
CA VAL A 312 12.99 -2.34 -15.91
C VAL A 312 14.24 -2.30 -16.80
N LEU A 313 14.11 -2.61 -18.10
CA LEU A 313 15.17 -2.42 -19.08
C LEU A 313 15.55 -0.93 -19.23
N ARG A 314 14.55 -0.04 -19.35
CA ARG A 314 14.76 1.41 -19.41
C ARG A 314 15.35 1.95 -18.11
N LEU A 315 14.91 1.44 -16.97
CA LEU A 315 15.42 1.79 -15.64
C LEU A 315 16.90 1.45 -15.50
N GLY A 316 17.31 0.24 -15.91
CA GLY A 316 18.73 -0.14 -15.94
C GLY A 316 19.56 0.80 -16.84
N ASN A 317 19.02 1.18 -18.01
CA ASN A 317 19.69 2.12 -18.90
C ASN A 317 19.81 3.53 -18.32
N ALA A 318 18.74 4.03 -17.69
CA ALA A 318 18.70 5.33 -17.04
C ALA A 318 19.73 5.40 -15.90
N LEU A 319 19.75 4.42 -15.00
CA LEU A 319 20.74 4.35 -13.93
C LEU A 319 22.17 4.28 -14.47
N GLY A 320 22.42 3.42 -15.46
CA GLY A 320 23.75 3.31 -16.06
C GLY A 320 24.23 4.64 -16.64
N ARG A 321 23.35 5.41 -17.30
CA ARG A 321 23.68 6.75 -17.82
C ARG A 321 23.99 7.75 -16.72
N VAL A 322 23.21 7.76 -15.64
CA VAL A 322 23.45 8.62 -14.47
C VAL A 322 24.83 8.32 -13.87
N LEU A 323 25.15 7.05 -13.65
CA LEU A 323 26.44 6.64 -13.07
C LEU A 323 27.62 6.96 -14.00
N VAL A 324 27.49 6.73 -15.31
CA VAL A 324 28.52 7.08 -16.30
C VAL A 324 28.74 8.59 -16.35
N ALA A 325 27.69 9.41 -16.26
CA ALA A 325 27.81 10.86 -16.24
C ALA A 325 28.53 11.36 -14.98
N GLN A 326 28.25 10.76 -13.82
CA GLN A 326 28.91 11.10 -12.55
C GLN A 326 30.39 10.68 -12.52
N ARG A 327 30.73 9.51 -13.06
CA ARG A 327 32.10 8.93 -13.03
C ARG A 327 32.96 9.24 -14.25
N GLY A 328 32.38 9.77 -15.32
CA GLY A 328 33.06 10.01 -16.59
C GLY A 328 34.32 10.89 -16.50
N GLN A 329 34.50 11.63 -15.40
CA GLN A 329 35.70 12.43 -15.14
C GLN A 329 36.92 11.59 -14.68
N ASP A 330 36.69 10.40 -14.10
CA ASP A 330 37.74 9.55 -13.51
C ASP A 330 38.26 8.45 -14.46
N GLY A 331 37.66 8.30 -15.65
CA GLY A 331 38.08 7.34 -16.69
C GLY A 331 37.80 5.86 -16.41
N ARG A 332 37.19 5.52 -15.26
CA ARG A 332 36.77 4.15 -14.90
C ARG A 332 35.30 3.90 -15.26
N ARG A 333 34.97 2.68 -15.69
CA ARG A 333 33.58 2.25 -15.87
C ARG A 333 32.90 2.06 -14.51
N PRO A 334 31.66 2.54 -14.34
CA PRO A 334 30.91 2.27 -13.13
C PRO A 334 30.56 0.78 -13.06
N ILE A 335 30.59 0.22 -11.85
CA ILE A 335 30.23 -1.18 -11.60
C ILE A 335 28.95 -1.22 -10.75
N VAL A 336 27.99 -2.05 -11.14
CA VAL A 336 26.74 -2.26 -10.42
C VAL A 336 26.60 -3.72 -10.02
N VAL A 337 26.27 -4.00 -8.76
CA VAL A 337 25.94 -5.35 -8.30
C VAL A 337 24.43 -5.55 -8.30
N ILE A 338 23.96 -6.73 -8.71
CA ILE A 338 22.53 -7.08 -8.73
C ILE A 338 22.32 -8.36 -7.92
N GLY A 339 21.50 -8.27 -6.88
CA GLY A 339 20.96 -9.42 -6.15
C GLY A 339 19.45 -9.51 -6.32
N LYS A 340 18.89 -10.66 -5.95
CA LYS A 340 17.45 -10.91 -6.01
C LYS A 340 17.01 -11.85 -4.90
N ASP A 341 15.71 -11.89 -4.65
CA ASP A 341 15.10 -13.01 -3.95
C ASP A 341 14.83 -14.19 -4.90
N THR A 342 13.97 -15.10 -4.48
CA THR A 342 13.67 -16.36 -5.17
C THR A 342 12.45 -16.29 -6.08
N ARG A 343 11.81 -15.12 -6.25
CA ARG A 343 10.63 -14.97 -7.11
C ARG A 343 10.96 -15.32 -8.56
N ILE A 344 10.04 -16.02 -9.24
CA ILE A 344 10.20 -16.40 -10.65
C ILE A 344 10.35 -15.17 -11.58
N SER A 345 9.71 -14.05 -11.26
CA SER A 345 9.86 -12.80 -12.01
C SER A 345 11.26 -12.19 -11.90
N GLY A 346 12.04 -12.57 -10.87
CA GLY A 346 13.41 -12.10 -10.68
C GLY A 346 14.38 -12.52 -11.78
N TYR A 347 14.13 -13.61 -12.52
CA TYR A 347 14.95 -13.97 -13.69
C TYR A 347 14.78 -12.98 -14.84
N MET A 348 13.53 -12.56 -15.08
CA MET A 348 13.18 -11.61 -16.13
C MET A 348 13.75 -10.21 -15.82
N PHE A 349 13.57 -9.73 -14.59
CA PHE A 349 14.05 -8.42 -14.19
C PHE A 349 15.58 -8.34 -14.07
N GLU A 350 16.25 -9.40 -13.63
CA GLU A 350 17.71 -9.46 -13.60
C GLU A 350 18.30 -9.31 -15.00
N ALA A 351 17.76 -10.03 -15.99
CA ALA A 351 18.17 -9.92 -17.38
C ALA A 351 17.87 -8.54 -17.99
N ALA A 352 16.72 -7.95 -17.68
CA ALA A 352 16.35 -6.61 -18.15
C ALA A 352 17.28 -5.52 -17.60
N LEU A 353 17.56 -5.55 -16.28
CA LEU A 353 18.51 -4.63 -15.65
C LEU A 353 19.92 -4.80 -16.21
N GLU A 354 20.39 -6.04 -16.32
CA GLU A 354 21.70 -6.37 -16.89
C GLU A 354 21.85 -5.76 -18.28
N ALA A 355 20.88 -6.01 -19.17
CA ALA A 355 20.89 -5.50 -20.54
C ALA A 355 20.88 -3.96 -20.57
N GLY A 356 20.04 -3.32 -19.75
CA GLY A 356 19.94 -1.86 -19.69
C GLY A 356 21.24 -1.19 -19.23
N LEU A 357 21.83 -1.71 -18.15
CA LEU A 357 23.08 -1.20 -17.57
C LEU A 357 24.27 -1.39 -18.51
N VAL A 358 24.40 -2.58 -19.11
CA VAL A 358 25.46 -2.89 -20.08
C VAL A 358 25.35 -1.99 -21.31
N ALA A 359 24.13 -1.78 -21.82
CA ALA A 359 23.88 -0.88 -22.95
C ALA A 359 24.28 0.57 -22.63
N ALA A 360 24.15 1.01 -21.38
CA ALA A 360 24.57 2.34 -20.94
C ALA A 360 26.09 2.47 -20.71
N GLY A 361 26.83 1.37 -20.69
CA GLY A 361 28.29 1.35 -20.48
C GLY A 361 28.73 1.05 -19.04
N ALA A 362 27.81 0.59 -18.17
CA ALA A 362 28.13 0.13 -16.82
C ALA A 362 28.45 -1.37 -16.80
N ASP A 363 29.46 -1.76 -16.03
CA ASP A 363 29.76 -3.17 -15.78
C ASP A 363 28.80 -3.72 -14.70
N VAL A 364 28.41 -4.99 -14.83
CA VAL A 364 27.41 -5.64 -13.97
C VAL A 364 28.00 -6.88 -13.29
N GLN A 365 27.74 -7.03 -12.00
CA GLN A 365 28.06 -8.23 -11.23
C GLN A 365 26.78 -8.86 -10.66
N LEU A 366 26.45 -10.04 -11.16
CA LEU A 366 25.27 -10.80 -10.72
C LEU A 366 25.62 -11.64 -9.49
N LEU A 367 24.90 -11.40 -8.39
CA LEU A 367 25.06 -12.10 -7.12
C LEU A 367 24.16 -13.35 -7.04
N GLY A 368 23.09 -13.40 -7.84
CA GLY A 368 22.04 -14.42 -7.73
C GLY A 368 21.14 -14.19 -6.50
N PRO A 369 20.46 -15.26 -6.01
CA PRO A 369 19.66 -15.18 -4.79
C PRO A 369 20.49 -14.72 -3.59
N MET A 370 20.17 -13.54 -3.05
CA MET A 370 20.99 -12.85 -2.06
C MET A 370 20.11 -11.94 -1.20
N PRO A 371 20.22 -12.01 0.15
CA PRO A 371 19.47 -11.12 1.03
C PRO A 371 19.74 -9.64 0.73
N THR A 372 18.73 -8.78 0.91
CA THR A 372 18.86 -7.33 0.80
C THR A 372 20.07 -6.77 1.58
N PRO A 373 20.27 -7.11 2.88
CA PRO A 373 21.43 -6.62 3.62
C PRO A 373 22.79 -7.09 3.05
N ALA A 374 22.83 -8.26 2.42
CA ALA A 374 24.04 -8.76 1.77
C ALA A 374 24.40 -7.95 0.53
N VAL A 375 23.41 -7.50 -0.25
CA VAL A 375 23.64 -6.62 -1.41
C VAL A 375 24.17 -5.26 -0.95
N ALA A 376 23.59 -4.67 0.09
CA ALA A 376 24.09 -3.42 0.69
C ALA A 376 25.55 -3.56 1.17
N PHE A 377 25.86 -4.64 1.89
CA PHE A 377 27.21 -4.95 2.37
C PHE A 377 28.22 -5.17 1.23
N LEU A 378 27.85 -5.96 0.22
CA LEU A 378 28.71 -6.28 -0.93
C LEU A 378 28.95 -5.05 -1.80
N THR A 379 27.96 -4.17 -1.96
CA THR A 379 28.10 -2.92 -2.71
C THR A 379 29.27 -2.09 -2.16
N ARG A 380 29.28 -1.89 -0.84
CA ARG A 380 30.34 -1.15 -0.14
C ARG A 380 31.69 -1.88 -0.16
N THR A 381 31.70 -3.18 0.17
CA THR A 381 32.97 -3.92 0.36
C THR A 381 33.66 -4.30 -0.94
N LEU A 382 32.93 -4.40 -2.05
CA LEU A 382 33.50 -4.57 -3.39
C LEU A 382 33.96 -3.23 -3.99
N GLY A 383 33.63 -2.10 -3.38
CA GLY A 383 33.95 -0.77 -3.92
C GLY A 383 33.25 -0.52 -5.26
N VAL A 384 32.03 -1.02 -5.42
CA VAL A 384 31.20 -0.81 -6.61
C VAL A 384 30.34 0.45 -6.44
N ASP A 385 29.78 0.95 -7.54
CA ASP A 385 29.17 2.28 -7.58
C ASP A 385 27.69 2.28 -7.19
N ALA A 386 26.99 1.14 -7.38
CA ALA A 386 25.62 0.97 -6.93
C ALA A 386 25.28 -0.51 -6.70
N GLY A 387 24.28 -0.75 -5.86
CA GLY A 387 23.65 -2.05 -5.65
C GLY A 387 22.18 -2.03 -6.04
N ILE A 388 21.69 -3.13 -6.61
CA ILE A 388 20.27 -3.30 -6.93
C ILE A 388 19.77 -4.59 -6.29
N VAL A 389 18.61 -4.52 -5.66
CA VAL A 389 17.88 -5.69 -5.16
C VAL A 389 16.54 -5.81 -5.88
N ILE A 390 16.30 -6.99 -6.45
CA ILE A 390 15.02 -7.36 -7.05
C ILE A 390 14.22 -8.16 -6.02
N SER A 391 13.32 -7.49 -5.30
CA SER A 391 12.45 -8.12 -4.30
C SER A 391 11.29 -7.21 -3.88
N ALA A 392 10.18 -7.84 -3.48
CA ALA A 392 9.09 -7.21 -2.72
C ALA A 392 9.03 -7.67 -1.25
N SER A 393 10.15 -8.13 -0.67
CA SER A 393 10.25 -8.54 0.74
C SER A 393 9.20 -9.61 1.10
N HIS A 394 8.34 -9.35 2.09
CA HIS A 394 7.31 -10.25 2.60
C HIS A 394 6.06 -10.39 1.70
N ASN A 395 5.95 -9.66 0.58
CA ASN A 395 4.77 -9.74 -0.30
C ASN A 395 4.61 -11.14 -0.95
N PRO A 396 3.42 -11.52 -1.44
CA PRO A 396 3.20 -12.75 -2.19
C PRO A 396 3.96 -12.79 -3.53
N HIS A 397 4.24 -13.98 -4.07
CA HIS A 397 5.12 -14.19 -5.24
C HIS A 397 4.77 -13.42 -6.53
N TYR A 398 3.52 -12.98 -6.69
CA TYR A 398 3.05 -12.24 -7.88
C TYR A 398 3.39 -10.74 -7.85
N ASP A 399 3.90 -10.24 -6.72
CA ASP A 399 4.48 -8.91 -6.59
C ASP A 399 6.01 -8.97 -6.77
N ASN A 400 6.61 -7.86 -7.20
CA ASN A 400 8.06 -7.67 -7.14
C ASN A 400 8.40 -6.18 -6.97
N GLY A 401 9.69 -5.87 -6.82
CA GLY A 401 10.17 -4.51 -6.71
C GLY A 401 11.66 -4.38 -6.99
N ILE A 402 12.10 -3.15 -7.17
CA ILE A 402 13.49 -2.77 -7.43
C ILE A 402 13.92 -1.76 -6.36
N LYS A 403 14.91 -2.15 -5.55
CA LYS A 403 15.56 -1.30 -4.54
C LYS A 403 16.96 -0.94 -4.98
N PHE A 404 17.40 0.26 -4.63
CA PHE A 404 18.72 0.76 -5.01
C PHE A 404 19.55 1.13 -3.78
N PHE A 405 20.84 0.88 -3.89
CA PHE A 405 21.85 1.24 -2.90
C PHE A 405 22.96 2.07 -3.54
N SER A 406 23.40 3.11 -2.85
CA SER A 406 24.55 3.93 -3.20
C SER A 406 25.86 3.14 -3.05
N ALA A 407 26.98 3.71 -3.51
CA ALA A 407 28.31 3.13 -3.30
C ALA A 407 28.66 2.88 -1.82
N GLN A 408 28.01 3.60 -0.90
CA GLN A 408 28.17 3.47 0.54
C GLN A 408 27.34 2.31 1.12
N GLY A 409 26.45 1.70 0.33
CA GLY A 409 25.51 0.66 0.77
C GLY A 409 24.30 1.23 1.50
N GLU A 410 23.99 2.52 1.29
CA GLU A 410 22.81 3.21 1.85
C GLU A 410 21.73 3.34 0.77
N LYS A 411 20.48 3.61 1.14
CA LYS A 411 19.42 3.92 0.15
C LYS A 411 19.83 5.16 -0.67
N LEU A 412 19.33 5.28 -1.90
CA LEU A 412 19.60 6.47 -2.71
C LEU A 412 19.07 7.73 -2.03
N ASP A 413 19.75 8.85 -2.26
CA ASP A 413 19.27 10.16 -1.84
C ASP A 413 18.23 10.71 -2.84
N ASP A 414 17.40 11.64 -2.38
CA ASP A 414 16.33 12.24 -3.19
C ASP A 414 16.89 12.89 -4.48
N ALA A 415 18.13 13.40 -4.44
CA ALA A 415 18.79 13.99 -5.61
C ALA A 415 19.11 12.95 -6.69
N THR A 416 19.55 11.75 -6.30
CA THR A 416 19.84 10.65 -7.23
C THR A 416 18.56 10.02 -7.74
N GLU A 417 17.51 9.89 -6.92
CA GLU A 417 16.19 9.43 -7.36
C GLU A 417 15.62 10.38 -8.43
N LEU A 418 15.64 11.69 -8.18
CA LEU A 418 15.20 12.69 -9.16
C LEU A 418 16.01 12.65 -10.46
N ALA A 419 17.34 12.46 -10.36
CA ALA A 419 18.19 12.32 -11.54
C ALA A 419 17.87 11.04 -12.34
N LEU A 420 17.51 9.96 -11.65
CA LEU A 420 17.10 8.70 -12.27
C LEU A 420 15.72 8.83 -12.95
N GLU A 421 14.76 9.49 -12.31
CA GLU A 421 13.46 9.82 -12.92
C GLU A 421 13.62 10.69 -14.17
N ALA A 422 14.41 11.76 -14.09
CA ALA A 422 14.73 12.59 -15.25
C ALA A 422 15.45 11.79 -16.35
N ALA A 423 16.28 10.82 -15.99
CA ALA A 423 16.95 9.96 -16.95
C ALA A 423 16.00 8.94 -17.60
N LEU A 424 14.93 8.51 -16.94
CA LEU A 424 13.91 7.61 -17.51
C LEU A 424 13.14 8.24 -18.69
N ASP A 425 12.97 9.56 -18.67
CA ASP A 425 12.32 10.33 -19.74
C ASP A 425 13.18 10.44 -21.01
N VAL A 426 14.48 10.20 -20.89
CA VAL A 426 15.38 10.16 -22.04
C VAL A 426 15.23 8.82 -22.75
N PRO A 427 15.07 8.80 -24.10
CA PRO A 427 14.98 7.56 -24.87
C PRO A 427 16.13 6.60 -24.59
N PHE A 428 15.83 5.30 -24.64
CA PHE A 428 16.83 4.25 -24.47
C PHE A 428 17.96 4.45 -25.50
N THR A 429 19.21 4.47 -25.02
CA THR A 429 20.38 4.60 -25.87
C THR A 429 21.38 3.48 -25.59
N THR A 430 22.13 3.11 -26.62
CA THR A 430 23.20 2.11 -26.51
C THR A 430 24.53 2.81 -26.75
N ALA A 431 25.47 2.63 -25.83
CA ALA A 431 26.84 3.08 -25.99
C ALA A 431 27.48 2.41 -27.22
N VAL A 432 28.45 3.09 -27.84
CA VAL A 432 29.25 2.50 -28.92
C VAL A 432 29.91 1.21 -28.43
N SER A 433 30.17 0.26 -29.34
CA SER A 433 30.59 -1.10 -29.02
C SER A 433 31.82 -1.17 -28.08
N GLU A 434 32.78 -0.25 -28.23
CA GLU A 434 33.99 -0.17 -27.40
C GLU A 434 33.72 0.31 -25.97
N LYS A 435 32.57 0.96 -25.75
CA LYS A 435 32.13 1.51 -24.47
C LYS A 435 31.02 0.70 -23.79
N LEU A 436 30.55 -0.40 -24.41
CA LEU A 436 29.60 -1.31 -23.77
C LEU A 436 30.18 -1.89 -22.47
N GLY A 437 29.32 -2.02 -21.46
CA GLY A 437 29.64 -2.68 -20.21
C GLY A 437 29.85 -4.18 -20.35
N LYS A 438 30.25 -4.83 -19.27
CA LYS A 438 30.40 -6.29 -19.19
C LYS A 438 29.63 -6.84 -18.00
N ALA A 439 28.95 -7.96 -18.20
CA ALA A 439 28.31 -8.71 -17.12
C ALA A 439 29.16 -9.90 -16.68
N SER A 440 29.21 -10.16 -15.38
CA SER A 440 29.90 -11.29 -14.77
C SER A 440 29.15 -11.80 -13.54
N ARG A 441 29.41 -13.05 -13.12
CA ARG A 441 28.80 -13.63 -11.92
C ARG A 441 29.81 -13.60 -10.76
N ALA A 442 29.43 -13.03 -9.62
CA ALA A 442 30.26 -12.97 -8.41
C ALA A 442 30.08 -14.24 -7.57
N ARG A 443 30.82 -15.30 -7.92
CA ARG A 443 30.64 -16.64 -7.32
C ARG A 443 31.01 -16.69 -5.83
N GLU A 444 31.87 -15.79 -5.38
CA GLU A 444 32.36 -15.73 -4.00
C GLU A 444 31.46 -14.91 -3.05
N ALA A 445 30.42 -14.27 -3.58
CA ALA A 445 29.55 -13.36 -2.83
C ALA A 445 28.91 -14.02 -1.58
N VAL A 446 28.45 -15.26 -1.74
CA VAL A 446 27.85 -16.04 -0.63
C VAL A 446 28.86 -16.23 0.50
N GLY A 447 30.08 -16.69 0.18
CA GLY A 447 31.13 -16.91 1.18
C GLY A 447 31.55 -15.61 1.88
N ARG A 448 31.71 -14.51 1.13
CA ARG A 448 32.05 -13.20 1.71
C ARG A 448 30.99 -12.71 2.70
N TYR A 449 29.72 -12.88 2.39
CA TYR A 449 28.64 -12.47 3.28
C TYR A 449 28.54 -13.40 4.51
N ILE A 450 28.71 -14.72 4.35
CA ILE A 450 28.79 -15.64 5.49
C ILE A 450 29.93 -15.26 6.45
N GLU A 451 31.12 -14.96 5.94
CA GLU A 451 32.24 -14.49 6.76
C GLU A 451 31.93 -13.15 7.46
N PHE A 452 31.26 -12.22 6.78
CA PHE A 452 30.81 -10.98 7.41
C PHE A 452 29.85 -11.25 8.57
N CYS A 453 28.81 -12.07 8.37
CA CYS A 453 27.88 -12.41 9.43
C CYS A 453 28.60 -13.09 10.61
N LYS A 454 29.56 -14.00 10.36
CA LYS A 454 30.40 -14.60 11.41
C LYS A 454 31.32 -13.58 12.10
N SER A 455 31.78 -12.56 11.40
CA SER A 455 32.56 -11.47 12.00
C SER A 455 31.75 -10.58 12.95
N SER A 456 30.41 -10.65 12.88
CA SER A 456 29.53 -9.92 13.79
C SER A 456 29.49 -10.51 15.21
N VAL A 457 29.98 -11.74 15.40
CA VAL A 457 30.02 -12.42 16.71
C VAL A 457 31.46 -12.57 17.23
N PRO A 458 31.68 -12.77 18.54
CA PRO A 458 33.01 -13.03 19.08
C PRO A 458 33.67 -14.25 18.44
N ARG A 459 34.99 -14.24 18.23
CA ARG A 459 35.72 -15.35 17.57
C ARG A 459 35.56 -16.72 18.23
N ALA A 460 35.35 -16.75 19.55
CA ALA A 460 35.15 -17.98 20.32
C ALA A 460 33.67 -18.42 20.38
N PHE A 461 32.75 -17.67 19.76
CA PHE A 461 31.35 -18.01 19.72
C PHE A 461 31.10 -19.20 18.79
N ASP A 462 30.31 -20.15 19.28
CA ASP A 462 29.82 -21.29 18.51
C ASP A 462 28.40 -21.63 18.98
N LEU A 463 27.75 -22.55 18.30
CA LEU A 463 26.41 -23.05 18.58
C LEU A 463 26.42 -24.58 18.78
N ARG A 464 27.56 -25.15 19.19
CA ARG A 464 27.67 -26.58 19.43
C ARG A 464 26.72 -27.01 20.54
N GLY A 465 25.95 -28.07 20.27
CA GLY A 465 24.93 -28.58 21.18
C GLY A 465 23.61 -27.81 21.15
N VAL A 466 23.45 -26.81 20.27
CA VAL A 466 22.19 -26.09 20.07
C VAL A 466 21.47 -26.64 18.83
N ARG A 467 20.20 -26.97 18.98
CA ARG A 467 19.29 -27.37 17.91
C ARG A 467 18.38 -26.22 17.51
N LEU A 468 18.42 -25.85 16.24
CA LEU A 468 17.68 -24.72 15.67
C LEU A 468 16.72 -25.18 14.57
N VAL A 469 15.50 -24.67 14.60
CA VAL A 469 14.64 -24.65 13.41
C VAL A 469 14.83 -23.33 12.69
N LEU A 470 15.16 -23.37 11.39
CA LEU A 470 15.26 -22.17 10.56
C LEU A 470 14.15 -22.16 9.52
N ASP A 471 13.33 -21.11 9.53
CA ASP A 471 12.39 -20.82 8.44
C ASP A 471 12.97 -19.72 7.55
N CYS A 472 13.30 -20.09 6.32
CA CYS A 472 13.89 -19.18 5.34
C CYS A 472 12.87 -18.57 4.37
N ALA A 473 11.56 -18.72 4.63
CA ALA A 473 10.45 -18.15 3.86
C ALA A 473 10.40 -18.54 2.37
N HIS A 474 11.12 -19.59 1.98
CA HIS A 474 11.50 -19.90 0.61
C HIS A 474 12.13 -18.71 -0.12
N GLY A 475 12.74 -17.77 0.62
CA GLY A 475 13.29 -16.50 0.15
C GLY A 475 14.81 -16.51 0.01
N ALA A 476 15.41 -15.32 0.03
CA ALA A 476 16.81 -15.10 -0.27
C ALA A 476 17.79 -15.73 0.75
N THR A 477 17.33 -16.03 1.96
CA THR A 477 18.13 -16.63 3.04
C THR A 477 18.27 -18.15 2.93
N TYR A 478 17.54 -18.82 2.01
CA TYR A 478 17.40 -20.29 1.94
C TYR A 478 18.73 -21.06 1.88
N GLN A 479 19.74 -20.49 1.21
CA GLN A 479 21.06 -21.10 1.10
C GLN A 479 22.01 -20.61 2.20
N ILE A 480 21.95 -19.32 2.54
CA ILE A 480 22.95 -18.66 3.38
C ILE A 480 22.75 -19.02 4.85
N ALA A 481 21.53 -18.88 5.37
CA ALA A 481 21.27 -19.07 6.80
C ALA A 481 21.57 -20.52 7.23
N PRO A 482 21.07 -21.58 6.56
CA PRO A 482 21.36 -22.94 6.98
C PRO A 482 22.85 -23.30 6.92
N LEU A 483 23.60 -22.81 5.92
CA LEU A 483 25.04 -23.02 5.85
C LEU A 483 25.76 -22.32 7.01
N LEU A 484 25.46 -21.05 7.24
CA LEU A 484 26.09 -20.24 8.29
C LEU A 484 25.88 -20.86 9.68
N PHE A 485 24.65 -21.22 10.04
CA PHE A 485 24.35 -21.74 11.38
C PHE A 485 24.98 -23.13 11.61
N ARG A 486 25.09 -23.95 10.56
CA ARG A 486 25.84 -25.23 10.62
C ARG A 486 27.35 -25.02 10.77
N GLU A 487 27.93 -24.05 10.08
CA GLU A 487 29.36 -23.71 10.23
C GLU A 487 29.70 -23.22 11.64
N LEU A 488 28.75 -22.54 12.30
CA LEU A 488 28.87 -22.17 13.72
C LEU A 488 28.65 -23.37 14.67
N GLY A 489 28.26 -24.55 14.16
CA GLY A 489 28.16 -25.79 14.93
C GLY A 489 26.76 -26.16 15.41
N ALA A 490 25.70 -25.47 14.98
CA ALA A 490 24.33 -25.81 15.34
C ALA A 490 23.81 -27.05 14.58
N GLU A 491 22.93 -27.81 15.23
CA GLU A 491 22.06 -28.77 14.54
C GLU A 491 20.91 -28.00 13.87
N VAL A 492 20.90 -27.91 12.55
CA VAL A 492 19.94 -27.08 11.79
C VAL A 492 18.88 -27.91 11.10
N ILE A 493 17.62 -27.63 11.44
CA ILE A 493 16.41 -28.17 10.79
C ILE A 493 15.80 -27.05 9.95
N GLY A 494 15.96 -27.12 8.63
CA GLY A 494 15.43 -26.12 7.71
C GLY A 494 13.97 -26.40 7.31
N ILE A 495 13.13 -25.37 7.40
CA ILE A 495 11.83 -25.26 6.71
C ILE A 495 11.85 -24.02 5.83
N GLY A 496 10.94 -23.92 4.86
CA GLY A 496 10.95 -22.77 3.96
C GLY A 496 12.29 -22.62 3.21
N ALA A 497 13.02 -23.71 2.93
CA ALA A 497 14.38 -23.65 2.38
C ALA A 497 14.50 -24.25 0.96
N GLU A 498 13.36 -24.55 0.32
CA GLU A 498 13.27 -25.17 -1.01
C GLU A 498 12.48 -24.27 -1.98
N PRO A 499 13.06 -23.15 -2.44
CA PRO A 499 12.36 -22.22 -3.34
C PRO A 499 12.06 -22.86 -4.70
N ASN A 500 10.87 -22.61 -5.23
CA ASN A 500 10.44 -23.05 -6.58
C ASN A 500 10.04 -21.90 -7.52
N GLY A 501 10.18 -20.65 -7.06
CA GLY A 501 9.80 -19.45 -7.82
C GLY A 501 8.44 -18.86 -7.46
N VAL A 502 7.53 -19.66 -6.88
CA VAL A 502 6.14 -19.25 -6.59
C VAL A 502 5.70 -19.49 -5.14
N ASN A 503 6.54 -20.13 -4.32
CA ASN A 503 6.26 -20.47 -2.92
C ASN A 503 6.89 -19.51 -1.88
N ILE A 504 7.52 -18.41 -2.31
CA ILE A 504 8.07 -17.42 -1.38
C ILE A 504 6.96 -16.86 -0.48
N ASN A 505 7.21 -16.81 0.83
CA ASN A 505 6.29 -16.35 1.88
C ASN A 505 4.95 -17.09 1.97
N ASP A 506 4.75 -18.20 1.24
CA ASP A 506 3.48 -18.93 1.22
C ASP A 506 3.32 -19.79 2.48
N GLY A 507 2.67 -19.23 3.50
CA GLY A 507 2.47 -19.90 4.78
C GLY A 507 3.77 -20.12 5.58
N VAL A 508 4.87 -19.49 5.20
CA VAL A 508 6.19 -19.61 5.86
C VAL A 508 6.80 -18.23 6.09
N GLY A 509 7.86 -18.17 6.89
CA GLY A 509 8.61 -16.96 7.18
C GLY A 509 8.07 -16.16 8.36
N SER A 510 8.66 -14.99 8.59
CA SER A 510 8.37 -14.15 9.77
C SER A 510 6.90 -13.70 9.86
N THR A 511 6.19 -13.60 8.74
CA THR A 511 4.74 -13.26 8.73
C THR A 511 3.83 -14.45 9.03
N HIS A 512 4.37 -15.68 9.06
CA HIS A 512 3.64 -16.94 9.28
C HIS A 512 4.35 -17.85 10.28
N ILE A 513 4.58 -17.31 11.49
CA ILE A 513 5.39 -17.96 12.53
C ILE A 513 4.81 -19.27 13.10
N ASP A 514 3.54 -19.57 12.84
CA ASP A 514 2.86 -20.77 13.35
C ASP A 514 3.55 -22.07 12.91
N ASN A 515 4.06 -22.10 11.67
CA ASN A 515 4.77 -23.26 11.15
C ASN A 515 6.13 -23.46 11.82
N LEU A 516 6.87 -22.37 12.06
CA LEU A 516 8.10 -22.40 12.86
C LEU A 516 7.80 -22.95 14.26
N ALA A 517 6.81 -22.38 14.95
CA ALA A 517 6.41 -22.78 16.30
C ALA A 517 6.01 -24.26 16.38
N ALA A 518 5.22 -24.74 15.42
CA ALA A 518 4.84 -26.15 15.33
C ALA A 518 6.08 -27.04 15.15
N LYS A 519 7.01 -26.65 14.28
CA LYS A 519 8.21 -27.43 14.00
C LYS A 519 9.19 -27.47 15.16
N VAL A 520 9.32 -26.37 15.92
CA VAL A 520 10.11 -26.33 17.16
C VAL A 520 9.58 -27.35 18.16
N ARG A 521 8.25 -27.39 18.38
CA ARG A 521 7.62 -28.38 19.26
C ARG A 521 7.79 -29.82 18.78
N GLU A 522 7.61 -30.05 17.48
CA GLU A 522 7.75 -31.38 16.87
C GLU A 522 9.16 -31.95 17.07
N THR A 523 10.18 -31.12 16.86
CA THR A 523 11.59 -31.52 16.84
C THR A 523 12.31 -31.35 18.17
N ARG A 524 11.63 -30.73 19.15
CA ARG A 524 12.18 -30.35 20.46
C ARG A 524 13.46 -29.52 20.29
N ALA A 525 13.42 -28.57 19.37
CA ALA A 525 14.51 -27.62 19.17
C ALA A 525 14.60 -26.63 20.33
N ASP A 526 15.80 -26.09 20.57
CA ASP A 526 16.04 -25.11 21.64
C ASP A 526 15.36 -23.77 21.34
N LEU A 527 15.29 -23.41 20.06
CA LEU A 527 14.51 -22.28 19.53
C LEU A 527 14.33 -22.38 18.01
N GLY A 528 13.44 -21.55 17.50
CA GLY A 528 13.24 -21.33 16.07
C GLY A 528 13.61 -19.90 15.64
N ILE A 529 14.04 -19.73 14.39
CA ILE A 529 14.34 -18.44 13.77
C ILE A 529 13.62 -18.38 12.42
N ALA A 530 12.79 -17.36 12.21
CA ALA A 530 12.10 -17.12 10.94
C ALA A 530 12.56 -15.80 10.31
N PHE A 531 13.01 -15.90 9.06
CA PHE A 531 13.31 -14.76 8.20
C PHE A 531 12.13 -14.44 7.29
N ASP A 532 12.16 -13.29 6.63
CA ASP A 532 11.23 -12.97 5.54
C ASP A 532 11.87 -13.20 4.15
N GLY A 533 11.12 -12.84 3.09
CA GLY A 533 11.49 -13.13 1.71
C GLY A 533 12.84 -12.59 1.25
N ASP A 534 13.26 -11.41 1.73
CA ASP A 534 14.55 -10.78 1.38
C ASP A 534 15.55 -10.71 2.54
N GLY A 535 15.18 -11.19 3.73
CA GLY A 535 16.09 -11.42 4.85
C GLY A 535 16.47 -10.18 5.64
N ASP A 536 15.66 -9.11 5.55
CA ASP A 536 15.84 -7.90 6.36
C ASP A 536 15.15 -8.00 7.73
N ARG A 537 14.23 -8.96 7.91
CA ARG A 537 13.49 -9.21 9.14
C ARG A 537 13.85 -10.52 9.80
N VAL A 538 13.72 -10.56 11.12
CA VAL A 538 13.80 -11.78 11.92
C VAL A 538 12.76 -11.78 13.03
N LEU A 539 12.07 -12.91 13.18
CA LEU A 539 11.33 -13.28 14.38
C LEU A 539 11.82 -14.62 14.91
N MET A 540 11.52 -14.94 16.16
CA MET A 540 11.94 -16.20 16.78
C MET A 540 10.79 -16.93 17.45
N ALA A 541 11.01 -18.20 17.77
CA ALA A 541 10.12 -18.98 18.64
C ALA A 541 10.93 -19.62 19.76
N ASP A 542 10.44 -19.59 20.99
CA ASP A 542 11.11 -20.22 22.13
C ASP A 542 11.04 -21.76 22.08
N ASP A 543 11.64 -22.44 23.06
CA ASP A 543 11.67 -23.90 23.22
C ASP A 543 10.27 -24.57 23.33
N ARG A 544 9.20 -23.80 23.53
CA ARG A 544 7.81 -24.25 23.54
C ARG A 544 7.03 -23.83 22.30
N GLY A 545 7.69 -23.17 21.35
CA GLY A 545 7.06 -22.61 20.17
C GLY A 545 6.20 -21.38 20.47
N ASN A 546 6.48 -20.62 21.54
CA ASN A 546 5.86 -19.31 21.73
C ASN A 546 6.55 -18.30 20.81
N PRO A 547 5.80 -17.47 20.07
CA PRO A 547 6.38 -16.47 19.18
C PRO A 547 7.05 -15.35 19.98
N VAL A 548 8.18 -14.89 19.45
CA VAL A 548 9.03 -13.82 19.97
C VAL A 548 9.21 -12.80 18.87
N ASP A 549 8.66 -11.60 19.09
CA ASP A 549 8.59 -10.53 18.08
C ASP A 549 9.81 -9.58 18.15
N GLY A 550 9.86 -8.58 17.26
CA GLY A 550 10.99 -7.66 17.22
C GLY A 550 11.20 -6.84 18.49
N ASP A 551 10.13 -6.48 19.22
CA ASP A 551 10.26 -5.73 20.48
C ASP A 551 10.91 -6.62 21.57
N ASP A 552 10.53 -7.89 21.61
CA ASP A 552 11.13 -8.88 22.52
C ASP A 552 12.63 -9.06 22.25
N LEU A 553 13.01 -9.13 20.97
CA LEU A 553 14.42 -9.25 20.56
C LEU A 553 15.22 -7.98 20.89
N VAL A 554 14.66 -6.79 20.65
CA VAL A 554 15.28 -5.51 21.04
C VAL A 554 15.51 -5.44 22.54
N TYR A 555 14.56 -5.91 23.36
CA TYR A 555 14.73 -5.95 24.81
C TYR A 555 15.92 -6.83 25.25
N ILE A 556 16.04 -8.04 24.69
CA ILE A 556 17.15 -8.96 24.99
C ILE A 556 18.50 -8.30 24.64
N LEU A 557 18.58 -7.71 23.45
CA LEU A 557 19.78 -7.04 22.96
C LEU A 557 20.13 -5.82 23.82
N ALA A 558 19.16 -4.97 24.13
CA ALA A 558 19.36 -3.76 24.93
C ALA A 558 19.93 -4.11 26.31
N ARG A 559 19.35 -5.10 26.99
CA ARG A 559 19.82 -5.56 28.31
C ARG A 559 21.24 -6.12 28.23
N ALA A 560 21.52 -6.96 27.23
CA ALA A 560 22.85 -7.55 27.05
C ALA A 560 23.91 -6.49 26.75
N TRP A 561 23.62 -5.59 25.82
CA TRP A 561 24.56 -4.55 25.39
C TRP A 561 24.79 -3.50 26.48
N GLN A 562 23.78 -3.22 27.31
CA GLN A 562 23.97 -2.37 28.50
C GLN A 562 24.93 -3.04 29.50
N ALA A 563 24.73 -4.33 29.80
CA ALA A 563 25.61 -5.07 30.71
C ALA A 563 27.06 -5.15 30.21
N GLU A 564 27.26 -5.11 28.89
CA GLU A 564 28.58 -5.09 28.24
C GLU A 564 29.17 -3.68 28.04
N GLY A 565 28.42 -2.62 28.37
CA GLY A 565 28.82 -1.24 28.06
C GLY A 565 28.89 -0.91 26.56
N ARG A 566 28.25 -1.72 25.71
CA ARG A 566 28.17 -1.52 24.25
C ARG A 566 27.00 -0.64 23.82
N LEU A 567 25.94 -0.58 24.63
CA LEU A 567 24.77 0.22 24.31
C LEU A 567 25.13 1.70 24.35
N ARG A 568 24.89 2.40 23.24
CA ARG A 568 25.10 3.85 23.08
C ARG A 568 23.80 4.50 22.67
N GLY A 569 23.58 5.71 23.18
CA GLY A 569 22.38 6.51 22.91
C GLY A 569 21.09 5.82 23.39
N PRO A 570 19.92 6.31 22.95
CA PRO A 570 18.64 5.67 23.23
C PRO A 570 18.45 4.40 22.40
N VAL A 571 17.65 3.47 22.92
CA VAL A 571 17.02 2.43 22.11
C VAL A 571 15.86 3.05 21.35
N VAL A 572 15.77 2.80 20.05
CA VAL A 572 14.71 3.38 19.20
C VAL A 572 13.71 2.30 18.78
N GLY A 573 12.44 2.50 19.12
CA GLY A 573 11.31 1.74 18.56
C GLY A 573 10.38 2.65 17.78
N THR A 574 9.25 2.13 17.32
CA THR A 574 8.23 2.95 16.63
C THR A 574 7.07 3.30 17.55
N LEU A 575 6.12 4.09 17.04
CA LEU A 575 4.82 4.28 17.69
C LEU A 575 4.09 2.95 17.99
N MET A 576 4.39 1.88 17.24
CA MET A 576 3.76 0.57 17.40
C MET A 576 4.43 -0.31 18.46
N SER A 577 5.66 0.01 18.90
CA SER A 577 6.34 -0.80 19.91
C SER A 577 5.53 -0.85 21.21
N ASN A 578 5.37 -2.04 21.77
CA ASN A 578 4.50 -2.28 22.93
C ASN A 578 4.93 -1.44 24.14
N PHE A 579 3.98 -0.88 24.90
CA PHE A 579 4.30 -0.12 26.12
C PHE A 579 5.08 -0.93 27.17
N GLY A 580 4.91 -2.25 27.20
CA GLY A 580 5.68 -3.14 28.09
C GLY A 580 7.18 -3.08 27.83
N LEU A 581 7.61 -2.90 26.57
CA LEU A 581 9.02 -2.70 26.23
C LEU A 581 9.56 -1.40 26.84
N GLU A 582 8.84 -0.30 26.65
CA GLU A 582 9.21 1.01 27.18
C GLU A 582 9.36 0.97 28.71
N LYS A 583 8.42 0.34 29.41
CA LYS A 583 8.48 0.15 30.86
C LYS A 583 9.69 -0.68 31.27
N ALA A 584 9.92 -1.82 30.61
CA ALA A 584 11.03 -2.71 30.93
C ALA A 584 12.40 -2.06 30.68
N LEU A 585 12.53 -1.21 29.65
CA LEU A 585 13.74 -0.42 29.41
C LEU A 585 13.93 0.68 30.46
N ALA A 586 12.85 1.35 30.87
CA ALA A 586 12.89 2.35 31.93
C ALA A 586 13.34 1.77 33.28
N GLU A 587 12.90 0.57 33.63
CA GLU A 587 13.35 -0.17 34.83
C GLU A 587 14.85 -0.48 34.80
N LEU A 588 15.42 -0.66 33.60
CA LEU A 588 16.86 -0.81 33.36
C LEU A 588 17.60 0.52 33.20
N GLN A 589 16.91 1.66 33.35
CA GLN A 589 17.47 3.00 33.11
C GLN A 589 18.03 3.18 31.68
N ILE A 590 17.44 2.48 30.70
CA ILE A 590 17.78 2.62 29.29
C ILE A 590 16.82 3.64 28.67
N PRO A 591 17.30 4.75 28.10
CA PRO A 591 16.46 5.71 27.38
C PRO A 591 15.80 5.04 26.17
N PHE A 592 14.50 5.27 25.99
CA PHE A 592 13.74 4.76 24.86
C PHE A 592 13.13 5.92 24.06
N GLN A 593 13.29 5.90 22.74
CA GLN A 593 12.74 6.90 21.82
C GLN A 593 11.81 6.23 20.82
N ARG A 594 10.69 6.88 20.53
CA ARG A 594 9.71 6.40 19.53
C ARG A 594 9.83 7.23 18.26
N SER A 595 10.02 6.56 17.13
CA SER A 595 9.94 7.16 15.80
C SER A 595 8.56 6.95 15.17
N ASN A 596 8.31 7.61 14.04
CA ASN A 596 7.25 7.20 13.13
C ASN A 596 7.48 5.75 12.63
N VAL A 597 6.43 5.13 12.11
CA VAL A 597 6.48 3.74 11.60
C VAL A 597 7.26 3.68 10.29
N GLY A 598 8.19 2.73 10.19
CA GLY A 598 9.06 2.53 9.03
C GLY A 598 10.56 2.64 9.37
N ASP A 599 11.34 1.74 8.77
CA ASP A 599 12.79 1.60 8.93
C ASP A 599 13.58 2.91 8.79
N ARG A 600 13.24 3.76 7.80
CA ARG A 600 13.88 5.06 7.57
C ARG A 600 13.79 5.97 8.80
N TYR A 601 12.64 6.00 9.47
CA TYR A 601 12.44 6.85 10.65
C TYR A 601 13.16 6.32 11.89
N VAL A 602 13.24 4.99 12.04
CA VAL A 602 14.01 4.36 13.13
C VAL A 602 15.50 4.67 12.93
N HIS A 603 16.02 4.47 11.72
CA HIS A 603 17.42 4.77 11.39
C HIS A 603 17.76 6.24 11.62
N GLN A 604 16.92 7.16 11.13
CA GLN A 604 17.10 8.60 11.35
C GLN A 604 17.17 8.96 12.84
N ALA A 605 16.22 8.45 13.64
CA ALA A 605 16.19 8.71 15.08
C ALA A 605 17.42 8.12 15.81
N LEU A 606 17.95 6.98 15.37
CA LEU A 606 19.20 6.42 15.91
C LEU A 606 20.38 7.34 15.60
N VAL A 607 20.53 7.80 14.36
CA VAL A 607 21.62 8.71 13.97
C VAL A 607 21.56 10.02 14.73
N GLU A 608 20.39 10.67 14.79
CA GLU A 608 20.18 11.93 15.50
C GLU A 608 20.39 11.80 17.02
N GLY A 609 19.97 10.67 17.61
CA GLY A 609 20.12 10.37 19.03
C GLY A 609 21.47 9.77 19.43
N GLY A 610 22.37 9.49 18.48
CA GLY A 610 23.62 8.75 18.71
C GLY A 610 23.40 7.31 19.19
N GLY A 611 22.23 6.73 18.89
CA GLY A 611 21.81 5.37 19.21
C GLY A 611 22.42 4.32 18.28
N VAL A 612 22.51 3.07 18.76
CA VAL A 612 23.03 1.94 17.96
C VAL A 612 22.09 0.74 17.86
N LEU A 613 21.01 0.73 18.65
CA LEU A 613 20.06 -0.37 18.69
C LEU A 613 18.65 0.18 18.51
N GLY A 614 17.96 -0.32 17.51
CA GLY A 614 16.54 -0.05 17.35
C GLY A 614 15.85 -1.11 16.52
N GLY A 615 14.54 -0.98 16.37
CA GLY A 615 13.80 -1.88 15.50
C GLY A 615 12.29 -1.73 15.59
N GLU A 616 11.62 -2.57 14.82
CA GLU A 616 10.17 -2.66 14.77
C GLU A 616 9.70 -4.02 15.29
N ALA A 617 8.50 -4.09 15.86
CA ALA A 617 7.87 -5.34 16.27
C ALA A 617 7.77 -6.38 15.13
N SER A 618 7.81 -5.91 13.87
CA SER A 618 7.84 -6.76 12.68
C SER A 618 9.13 -7.56 12.49
N GLY A 619 10.18 -7.30 13.27
CA GLY A 619 11.47 -7.98 13.20
C GLY A 619 12.54 -7.28 12.37
N HIS A 620 12.26 -6.10 11.81
CA HIS A 620 13.30 -5.28 11.17
C HIS A 620 14.13 -4.60 12.27
N LEU A 621 15.30 -5.16 12.57
CA LEU A 621 16.18 -4.71 13.67
C LEU A 621 17.45 -4.06 13.13
N LEU A 622 17.83 -2.94 13.74
CA LEU A 622 19.03 -2.18 13.41
C LEU A 622 20.06 -2.37 14.52
N CYS A 623 21.12 -3.13 14.21
CA CYS A 623 22.30 -3.31 15.04
C CYS A 623 23.47 -2.50 14.45
N LEU A 624 23.46 -1.16 14.63
CA LEU A 624 24.35 -0.25 13.91
C LEU A 624 25.83 -0.35 14.30
N ASP A 625 26.16 -1.05 15.39
CA ASP A 625 27.55 -1.42 15.71
C ASP A 625 28.07 -2.61 14.86
N ARG A 626 27.18 -3.31 14.13
CA ARG A 626 27.51 -4.49 13.30
C ARG A 626 27.16 -4.33 11.83
N ALA A 627 26.00 -3.76 11.50
CA ALA A 627 25.47 -3.64 10.15
C ALA A 627 24.87 -2.25 9.90
N THR A 628 24.83 -1.79 8.65
CA THR A 628 24.33 -0.46 8.29
C THR A 628 22.84 -0.42 7.96
N THR A 629 22.19 -1.58 7.88
CA THR A 629 20.76 -1.72 7.57
C THR A 629 20.18 -2.89 8.35
N GLY A 630 18.87 -3.10 8.26
CA GLY A 630 18.20 -4.24 8.85
C GLY A 630 18.72 -5.55 8.27
N ASP A 631 19.30 -6.39 9.12
CA ASP A 631 19.86 -7.68 8.74
C ASP A 631 19.35 -8.75 9.70
N GLY A 632 18.44 -9.60 9.20
CA GLY A 632 17.81 -10.63 10.01
C GLY A 632 18.82 -11.64 10.55
N ILE A 633 19.82 -12.03 9.75
CA ILE A 633 20.84 -13.02 10.13
C ILE A 633 21.75 -12.44 11.21
N VAL A 634 22.27 -11.23 11.01
CA VAL A 634 23.11 -10.55 12.00
C VAL A 634 22.34 -10.35 13.30
N SER A 635 21.09 -9.90 13.22
CA SER A 635 20.24 -9.69 14.40
C SER A 635 19.99 -11.00 15.15
N ALA A 636 19.72 -12.09 14.44
CA ALA A 636 19.59 -13.42 15.03
C ALA A 636 20.86 -13.85 15.77
N LEU A 637 22.03 -13.63 15.15
CA LEU A 637 23.33 -13.93 15.76
C LEU A 637 23.58 -13.10 17.01
N GLN A 638 23.27 -11.81 17.01
CA GLN A 638 23.42 -10.96 18.19
C GLN A 638 22.54 -11.44 19.36
N VAL A 639 21.32 -11.89 19.08
CA VAL A 639 20.43 -12.46 20.10
C VAL A 639 21.03 -13.75 20.67
N LEU A 640 21.51 -14.66 19.81
CA LEU A 640 22.13 -15.91 20.25
C LEU A 640 23.40 -15.68 21.09
N VAL A 641 24.21 -14.68 20.73
CA VAL A 641 25.35 -14.23 21.55
C VAL A 641 24.89 -13.82 22.93
N ALA A 642 23.88 -12.94 23.01
CA ALA A 642 23.32 -12.48 24.28
C ALA A 642 22.77 -13.63 25.15
N LEU A 643 22.07 -14.60 24.55
CA LEU A 643 21.55 -15.78 25.25
C LEU A 643 22.67 -16.65 25.80
N LYS A 644 23.69 -16.96 24.98
CA LYS A 644 24.82 -17.81 25.38
C LYS A 644 25.65 -17.20 26.50
N GLN A 645 25.91 -15.89 26.44
CA GLN A 645 26.65 -15.18 27.49
C GLN A 645 25.89 -15.15 28.82
N GLN A 646 24.57 -15.04 28.78
CA GLN A 646 23.71 -15.06 29.97
C GLN A 646 23.48 -16.48 30.50
N GLY A 647 23.80 -17.51 29.72
CA GLY A 647 23.47 -18.90 30.04
C GLY A 647 21.97 -19.15 30.15
N LYS A 648 21.16 -18.43 29.37
CA LYS A 648 19.70 -18.46 29.43
C LYS A 648 19.09 -18.93 28.11
N SER A 649 17.98 -19.63 28.20
CA SER A 649 17.07 -19.87 27.07
C SER A 649 16.37 -18.57 26.64
N LEU A 650 15.83 -18.56 25.41
CA LEU A 650 15.06 -17.42 24.90
C LEU A 650 13.90 -17.06 25.83
N ARG A 651 13.18 -18.07 26.34
CA ARG A 651 12.07 -17.89 27.30
C ARG A 651 12.54 -17.26 28.61
N GLU A 652 13.63 -17.76 29.21
CA GLU A 652 14.18 -17.22 30.47
C GLU A 652 14.69 -15.79 30.31
N ALA A 653 15.26 -15.46 29.14
CA ALA A 653 15.73 -14.11 28.87
C ALA A 653 14.59 -13.10 28.84
N LEU A 654 13.38 -13.51 28.44
CA LEU A 654 12.18 -12.68 28.33
C LEU A 654 11.31 -12.64 29.58
N GLN A 655 11.54 -13.49 30.58
CA GLN A 655 10.75 -13.50 31.82
C GLN A 655 10.54 -12.12 32.48
N PRO A 656 11.54 -11.21 32.51
CA PRO A 656 11.33 -9.88 33.09
C PRO A 656 10.52 -8.91 32.22
N LEU A 657 10.33 -9.22 30.93
CA LEU A 657 9.53 -8.40 30.03
C LEU A 657 8.07 -8.83 30.12
N SER A 658 7.21 -7.89 30.54
CA SER A 658 5.76 -8.08 30.55
C SER A 658 5.12 -7.17 29.51
N LYS A 659 4.80 -7.73 28.34
CA LYS A 659 4.02 -7.02 27.32
C LYS A 659 2.61 -6.76 27.82
N VAL A 660 2.10 -5.58 27.52
CA VAL A 660 0.72 -5.22 27.85
C VAL A 660 -0.21 -5.59 26.70
N PRO A 661 -1.47 -5.97 26.99
CA PRO A 661 -2.52 -6.03 25.99
C PRO A 661 -2.53 -4.77 25.11
N GLN A 662 -2.44 -4.96 23.79
CA GLN A 662 -2.48 -3.88 22.79
C GLN A 662 -3.49 -4.26 21.71
N LYS A 663 -4.33 -3.30 21.31
CA LYS A 663 -5.31 -3.50 20.25
C LYS A 663 -5.45 -2.24 19.41
N THR A 664 -5.51 -2.44 18.10
CA THR A 664 -5.78 -1.39 17.12
C THR A 664 -7.13 -1.66 16.46
N VAL A 665 -8.00 -0.65 16.40
CA VAL A 665 -9.25 -0.68 15.66
C VAL A 665 -9.20 0.37 14.56
N ASN A 666 -9.46 -0.05 13.34
CA ASN A 666 -9.61 0.84 12.21
C ASN A 666 -11.04 1.41 12.24
N VAL A 667 -11.19 2.67 12.64
CA VAL A 667 -12.45 3.39 12.56
C VAL A 667 -12.55 4.02 11.18
N ARG A 668 -13.38 3.40 10.34
CA ARG A 668 -13.78 3.95 9.05
C ARG A 668 -14.52 5.26 9.28
N LEU A 669 -14.10 6.28 8.58
CA LEU A 669 -14.72 7.59 8.58
C LEU A 669 -15.71 7.65 7.42
N GLY A 670 -16.74 8.49 7.58
CA GLY A 670 -17.58 8.90 6.45
C GLY A 670 -16.82 9.90 5.57
N ASP A 671 -17.46 11.01 5.25
CA ASP A 671 -16.91 12.04 4.34
C ASP A 671 -15.95 13.03 5.04
N VAL A 672 -15.63 12.80 6.31
CA VAL A 672 -14.73 13.64 7.10
C VAL A 672 -13.30 13.17 6.92
N SER A 673 -12.39 14.10 6.59
CA SER A 673 -10.95 13.81 6.47
C SER A 673 -10.40 13.18 7.75
N ALA A 674 -9.58 12.14 7.63
CA ALA A 674 -8.95 11.48 8.77
C ALA A 674 -8.14 12.43 9.65
N LYS A 675 -7.46 13.38 9.04
CA LYS A 675 -6.71 14.42 9.76
C LYS A 675 -7.66 15.37 10.50
N ALA A 676 -8.76 15.77 9.86
CA ALA A 676 -9.76 16.64 10.47
C ALA A 676 -10.51 15.96 11.62
N THR A 677 -10.91 14.69 11.47
CA THR A 677 -11.56 13.93 12.54
C THR A 677 -10.66 13.79 13.75
N VAL A 678 -9.38 13.49 13.56
CA VAL A 678 -8.43 13.44 14.68
C VAL A 678 -8.34 14.81 15.36
N GLN A 679 -8.38 15.91 14.62
CA GLN A 679 -8.29 17.28 15.17
C GLN A 679 -9.60 17.81 15.79
N ALA A 680 -10.73 17.13 15.63
CA ALA A 680 -12.00 17.57 16.20
C ALA A 680 -11.90 17.70 17.73
N GLU A 681 -12.44 18.78 18.30
CA GLU A 681 -12.33 19.07 19.74
C GLU A 681 -12.85 17.91 20.61
N SER A 682 -13.96 17.27 20.19
CA SER A 682 -14.53 16.11 20.87
C SER A 682 -13.61 14.88 20.85
N VAL A 683 -12.88 14.66 19.76
CA VAL A 683 -11.92 13.55 19.63
C VAL A 683 -10.65 13.85 20.40
N GLN A 684 -10.17 15.09 20.38
CA GLN A 684 -9.01 15.51 21.18
C GLN A 684 -9.31 15.42 22.68
N ALA A 685 -10.50 15.84 23.12
CA ALA A 685 -10.93 15.66 24.51
C ALA A 685 -10.98 14.18 24.90
N ALA A 686 -11.61 13.33 24.08
CA ALA A 686 -11.65 11.89 24.32
C ALA A 686 -10.27 11.23 24.30
N LEU A 687 -9.35 11.70 23.45
CA LEU A 687 -7.98 11.23 23.41
C LEU A 687 -7.22 11.61 24.69
N ILE A 688 -7.38 12.84 25.19
CA ILE A 688 -6.80 13.27 26.46
C ILE A 688 -7.33 12.43 27.62
N GLU A 689 -8.64 12.20 27.68
CA GLU A 689 -9.25 11.33 28.69
C GLU A 689 -8.73 9.90 28.61
N ALA A 690 -8.61 9.35 27.39
CA ALA A 690 -8.06 8.02 27.16
C ALA A 690 -6.59 7.94 27.61
N GLN A 691 -5.78 8.95 27.30
CA GLN A 691 -4.38 9.05 27.72
C GLN A 691 -4.24 9.17 29.23
N GLN A 692 -5.12 9.94 29.89
CA GLN A 692 -5.15 10.02 31.35
C GLN A 692 -5.55 8.69 31.99
N ALA A 693 -6.55 8.01 31.44
CA ALA A 693 -7.04 6.73 31.96
C ALA A 693 -5.97 5.63 31.96
N VAL A 694 -5.08 5.64 30.96
CA VAL A 694 -3.97 4.67 30.85
C VAL A 694 -2.63 5.23 31.33
N SER A 695 -2.58 6.45 31.85
CA SER A 695 -1.32 7.09 32.25
C SER A 695 -0.54 6.25 33.27
N GLY A 696 0.75 6.00 32.98
CA GLY A 696 1.63 5.15 33.78
C GLY A 696 1.33 3.63 33.70
N ARG A 697 0.26 3.24 33.02
CA ARG A 697 -0.24 1.85 32.90
C ARG A 697 -0.39 1.38 31.46
N GLY A 698 -0.23 2.26 30.49
CA GLY A 698 -0.51 2.03 29.08
C GLY A 698 -0.40 3.30 28.23
N ARG A 699 -0.88 3.22 26.98
CA ARG A 699 -0.91 4.33 26.02
C ARG A 699 -2.17 4.28 25.17
N ALA A 700 -2.60 5.46 24.73
CA ALA A 700 -3.68 5.63 23.77
C ALA A 700 -3.27 6.67 22.73
N PHE A 701 -3.41 6.33 21.44
CA PHE A 701 -3.07 7.24 20.34
C PHE A 701 -3.92 6.96 19.10
N LEU A 702 -4.01 7.99 18.25
CA LEU A 702 -4.74 7.96 17.00
C LEU A 702 -3.75 8.14 15.85
N ARG A 703 -3.92 7.37 14.78
CA ARG A 703 -3.19 7.57 13.53
C ARG A 703 -4.16 7.71 12.36
N PRO A 704 -4.26 8.87 11.72
CA PRO A 704 -5.00 8.99 10.48
C PRO A 704 -4.29 8.19 9.38
N SER A 705 -5.04 7.46 8.56
CA SER A 705 -4.51 6.89 7.34
C SER A 705 -4.36 8.00 6.29
N GLY A 706 -3.23 8.02 5.59
CA GLY A 706 -2.97 8.98 4.51
C GLY A 706 -3.58 8.56 3.17
N THR A 707 -3.89 7.28 3.02
CA THR A 707 -4.41 6.67 1.80
C THR A 707 -5.86 6.20 1.92
N GLU A 708 -6.38 6.05 3.15
CA GLU A 708 -7.74 5.58 3.43
C GLU A 708 -8.48 6.58 4.34
N PRO A 709 -9.82 6.69 4.25
CA PRO A 709 -10.62 7.48 5.19
C PRO A 709 -10.79 6.71 6.50
N VAL A 710 -9.68 6.40 7.17
CA VAL A 710 -9.64 5.58 8.38
C VAL A 710 -8.81 6.29 9.44
N VAL A 711 -9.30 6.33 10.67
CA VAL A 711 -8.48 6.62 11.85
C VAL A 711 -8.20 5.31 12.57
N ARG A 712 -6.92 4.98 12.72
CA ARG A 712 -6.47 3.82 13.48
C ARG A 712 -6.40 4.21 14.94
N VAL A 713 -7.30 3.67 15.74
CA VAL A 713 -7.37 3.88 17.19
C VAL A 713 -6.59 2.77 17.86
N THR A 714 -5.50 3.11 18.54
CA THR A 714 -4.66 2.13 19.23
C THR A 714 -4.67 2.41 20.72
N VAL A 715 -4.97 1.38 21.51
CA VAL A 715 -4.88 1.43 22.97
C VAL A 715 -4.11 0.22 23.46
N GLU A 716 -3.24 0.45 24.43
CA GLU A 716 -2.51 -0.56 25.17
C GLU A 716 -2.59 -0.25 26.67
N ALA A 717 -2.79 -1.26 27.51
CA ALA A 717 -2.83 -1.11 28.97
C ALA A 717 -2.51 -2.41 29.69
N ASP A 718 -1.95 -2.32 30.89
CA ASP A 718 -1.58 -3.45 31.77
C ASP A 718 -2.74 -4.35 32.19
N ASP A 719 -3.98 -3.88 32.08
CA ASP A 719 -5.21 -4.63 32.29
C ASP A 719 -6.04 -4.69 31.00
N ALA A 720 -6.50 -5.89 30.64
CA ALA A 720 -7.23 -6.12 29.40
C ALA A 720 -8.61 -5.43 29.39
N THR A 721 -9.25 -5.30 30.56
CA THR A 721 -10.54 -4.61 30.70
C THR A 721 -10.36 -3.11 30.51
N LEU A 722 -9.36 -2.51 31.18
CA LEU A 722 -9.00 -1.11 31.02
C LEU A 722 -8.66 -0.78 29.55
N MET A 723 -7.87 -1.63 28.89
CA MET A 723 -7.55 -1.48 27.46
C MET A 723 -8.82 -1.47 26.59
N GLN A 724 -9.69 -2.47 26.76
CA GLN A 724 -10.89 -2.62 25.95
C GLN A 724 -11.91 -1.49 26.19
N ASP A 725 -12.15 -1.12 27.45
CA ASP A 725 -13.08 -0.03 27.82
C ASP A 725 -12.60 1.33 27.31
N THR A 726 -11.28 1.57 27.32
CA THR A 726 -10.68 2.81 26.84
C THR A 726 -10.71 2.86 25.32
N LEU A 727 -10.40 1.74 24.66
CA LEU A 727 -10.48 1.58 23.22
C LEU A 727 -11.90 1.82 22.71
N ASP A 728 -12.91 1.26 23.37
CA ASP A 728 -14.31 1.39 22.96
C ASP A 728 -14.80 2.82 23.12
N ARG A 729 -14.46 3.49 24.22
CA ARG A 729 -14.79 4.91 24.43
C ARG A 729 -14.12 5.83 23.40
N LEU A 730 -12.82 5.67 23.19
CA LEU A 730 -12.08 6.47 22.22
C LEU A 730 -12.56 6.20 20.79
N SER A 731 -12.79 4.93 20.44
CA SER A 731 -13.34 4.55 19.14
C SER A 731 -14.77 5.08 18.95
N ALA A 732 -15.59 5.11 19.98
CA ALA A 732 -16.93 5.69 19.92
C ALA A 732 -16.90 7.21 19.71
N ALA A 733 -15.97 7.93 20.35
CA ALA A 733 -15.77 9.35 20.11
C ALA A 733 -15.34 9.62 18.67
N VAL A 734 -14.39 8.85 18.13
CA VAL A 734 -13.98 8.93 16.71
C VAL A 734 -15.15 8.61 15.78
N ARG A 735 -15.94 7.57 16.06
CA ARG A 735 -17.15 7.24 15.28
C ARG A 735 -18.21 8.34 15.34
N THR A 736 -18.40 8.96 16.50
CA THR A 736 -19.38 10.05 16.69
C THR A 736 -18.94 11.29 15.93
N ALA A 737 -17.66 11.66 16.02
CA ALA A 737 -17.10 12.77 15.26
C ALA A 737 -17.03 12.49 13.75
N ALA A 738 -16.90 11.23 13.35
CA ALA A 738 -17.02 10.81 11.96
C ALA A 738 -18.48 10.86 11.45
N ALA A 739 -19.47 10.93 12.35
CA ALA A 739 -20.90 10.96 12.05
C ALA A 739 -21.56 12.33 12.29
N ALA A 740 -20.81 13.29 12.84
CA ALA A 740 -21.21 14.67 13.09
C ALA A 740 -20.77 15.56 11.93
#